data_AF-A0A2U3E593-F1
#
_entry.id   AF-A0A2U3E593-F1
#
_cell.length_a   1.000
_cell.length_b   1.000
_cell.length_c   1.000
_cell.angle_alpha   90.00
_cell.angle_beta   90.00
_cell.angle_gamma   90.00
#
_symmetry.space_group_name_H-M   'P 1'
#
loop_
_entity.id
_entity.type
_entity.pdbx_description
1 polymer ?
#
loop_
_entity_poly.entity_id
_entity_poly.type
_entity_poly.pdbx_seq_one_letter_code
_entity_poly.pdbx_strand_id
1 'polypeptide(L)'
;MGLMRHAPGGPMVWYCFVWCGVVRCDMVLSDSAWPNRYSTVGRGAEAWYPGIVSISGPHFANAEPQSTTIVGSGAAAASNRAVATRSSDLGTTAQEPLTVVGDGDGDDDAQSCRSSRATPSPATSGSLTLRPPCRWSLHHVDVGLRAPMVACLVPSRASPGLPRLRPHFRRPRRGRPPAVRRRRTSHRRLDQASTPVDPSGALSWQSAIQAATRQLVPMRGILGLAHTVLLLQYILLHDTARKEPNMVYFQEEAAPLDLSHHLSRVTKNRTPSSIKNYYRFFKISGIGNLASGLPNASYFPFDTLEAEVARPSRWDASPDEYHPDAEESSLVVVPKAATNSGGDPAKRVDIATALQYGTAGGYPPLLSWVRRFMLDVLAPNVPYEPGPDVILSCGSTDGVFKLVDLLYDSWLPERGDPVSERPGLLTELFVFNNVLPVVEPHGIQIVTVEIDGEGILAKGPGSLEDVLRNWDPARGKRPHVLYTVTVGHNPTGGVQSLQRKRDIYSVCRAFDIIIIEDEPYWYLQFPSAAAAEAQSRHTAESLAVKRESDEELLGYAGTRRQRSGHSFIDSLVPSFLSLDIDGRVIRLDTLSKTMAPGCRIGWITAQPKFIERLERITEISTQQPSGFAQAMVVQLLVGQNPDALHAFADLPAHKRNAFSGWKMDGWVHWLAGLRSVYERRAARMCSILDQGTHMVVKKPSSSSSSRSSPGKRTQLLSFDWPRGGMFVWLRVHFEEHPLWMARGPTMEALDGPAMAAAMLAFMARKPHLVLPSPGTMFGATPTVVKERAWQNLRLCFTAESEENIDACSRRFTNAVHKFWLIDEVDVMEDLVREQRAS
;
A
#
# COMPACT_ATOMS: atom_id res chain seq x y z
N MET A 1 -31.32 -21.78 -2.34
CA MET A 1 -32.56 -20.98 -2.27
C MET A 1 -33.38 -21.43 -1.06
N GLY A 2 -34.16 -20.54 -0.46
CA GLY A 2 -35.07 -20.86 0.66
C GLY A 2 -35.52 -19.58 1.36
N LEU A 3 -36.74 -19.13 1.08
CA LEU A 3 -37.29 -17.93 1.73
C LEU A 3 -37.88 -18.29 3.10
N MET A 4 -37.54 -17.52 4.13
CA MET A 4 -38.44 -17.30 5.27
C MET A 4 -39.04 -15.90 5.18
N ARG A 5 -40.35 -15.79 5.43
CA ARG A 5 -41.05 -14.51 5.57
C ARG A 5 -40.99 -14.05 7.02
N HIS A 6 -40.53 -12.83 7.28
CA HIS A 6 -40.71 -12.22 8.60
C HIS A 6 -42.14 -11.72 8.79
N ALA A 7 -42.68 -11.91 10.00
CA ALA A 7 -43.91 -11.25 10.45
C ALA A 7 -43.58 -9.85 11.04
N PRO A 8 -44.41 -8.83 10.82
CA PRO A 8 -44.18 -7.49 11.38
C PRO A 8 -44.67 -7.39 12.83
N GLY A 9 -43.91 -6.73 13.71
CA GLY A 9 -44.41 -6.30 15.03
C GLY A 9 -43.47 -6.44 16.25
N GLY A 10 -42.24 -6.92 16.09
CA GLY A 10 -41.26 -7.01 17.20
C GLY A 10 -40.33 -5.78 17.29
N PRO A 11 -39.93 -5.33 18.50
CA PRO A 11 -38.93 -4.27 18.65
C PRO A 11 -37.52 -4.77 18.27
N MET A 12 -36.76 -3.96 17.54
CA MET A 12 -35.37 -4.29 17.16
C MET A 12 -34.43 -4.16 18.35
N VAL A 13 -33.89 -5.30 18.82
CA VAL A 13 -32.77 -5.34 19.78
C VAL A 13 -31.46 -5.31 19.00
N TRP A 14 -30.65 -4.27 19.20
CA TRP A 14 -29.32 -4.16 18.61
C TRP A 14 -28.31 -5.03 19.38
N TYR A 15 -27.82 -6.09 18.74
CA TYR A 15 -26.68 -6.86 19.24
C TYR A 15 -25.37 -6.29 18.69
N CYS A 16 -24.64 -5.53 19.52
CA CYS A 16 -23.26 -5.17 19.23
C CYS A 16 -22.34 -6.40 19.40
N PHE A 17 -22.01 -7.06 18.29
CA PHE A 17 -20.98 -8.10 18.28
C PHE A 17 -19.58 -7.47 18.37
N VAL A 18 -19.05 -7.38 19.59
CA VAL A 18 -17.64 -7.07 19.83
C VAL A 18 -16.82 -8.35 19.62
N TRP A 19 -16.06 -8.41 18.53
CA TRP A 19 -15.25 -9.58 18.19
C TRP A 19 -13.90 -9.56 18.93
N CYS A 20 -13.92 -9.88 20.22
CA CYS A 20 -12.70 -10.08 21.01
C CYS A 20 -12.01 -11.40 20.61
N GLY A 21 -11.09 -11.33 19.63
CA GLY A 21 -10.23 -12.44 19.26
C GLY A 21 -9.25 -12.78 20.39
N VAL A 22 -9.58 -13.79 21.21
CA VAL A 22 -8.70 -14.33 22.24
C VAL A 22 -7.64 -15.20 21.57
N VAL A 23 -6.43 -14.66 21.41
CA VAL A 23 -5.27 -15.44 20.98
C VAL A 23 -4.82 -16.34 22.15
N ARG A 24 -4.97 -17.66 22.00
CA ARG A 24 -4.22 -18.62 22.82
C ARG A 24 -2.80 -18.71 22.28
N CYS A 25 -1.85 -18.14 23.01
CA CYS A 25 -0.44 -18.46 22.86
C CYS A 25 -0.13 -19.71 23.71
N ASP A 26 -0.13 -20.89 23.09
CA ASP A 26 0.44 -22.08 23.74
C ASP A 26 1.96 -21.96 23.73
N MET A 27 2.55 -21.68 24.90
CA MET A 27 4.00 -21.66 25.07
C MET A 27 4.55 -23.09 25.02
N VAL A 28 5.38 -23.39 24.02
CA VAL A 28 6.34 -24.50 24.12
C VAL A 28 7.65 -23.91 24.60
N LEU A 29 8.00 -24.16 25.85
CA LEU A 29 9.30 -23.79 26.40
C LEU A 29 10.41 -24.65 25.77
N SER A 30 11.55 -24.02 25.53
CA SER A 30 12.76 -24.68 25.06
C SER A 30 13.38 -25.56 26.15
N ASP A 31 13.98 -26.67 25.77
CA ASP A 31 15.04 -27.29 26.55
C ASP A 31 16.19 -27.74 25.64
N SER A 32 17.40 -27.89 26.22
CA SER A 32 18.65 -27.64 25.48
C SER A 32 19.54 -28.85 25.17
N ALA A 33 20.16 -28.79 23.98
CA ALA A 33 21.46 -29.34 23.55
C ALA A 33 22.02 -30.65 24.14
N TRP A 34 22.49 -31.56 23.28
CA TRP A 34 23.93 -31.79 22.93
C TRP A 34 24.02 -32.88 21.81
N PRO A 35 25.16 -33.07 21.12
CA PRO A 35 25.21 -33.79 19.83
C PRO A 35 25.89 -35.17 19.88
N ASN A 36 25.62 -36.02 18.88
CA ASN A 36 26.71 -36.67 18.15
C ASN A 36 26.32 -37.32 16.80
N ARG A 37 27.35 -37.67 16.02
CA ARG A 37 27.26 -38.53 14.83
C ARG A 37 27.22 -40.01 15.24
N TYR A 38 26.60 -40.88 14.45
CA TYR A 38 27.24 -42.09 13.87
C TYR A 38 26.29 -42.76 12.85
N SER A 39 26.68 -43.92 12.29
CA SER A 39 26.20 -44.43 10.99
C SER A 39 25.64 -45.87 11.02
N THR A 40 25.15 -46.30 9.85
CA THR A 40 25.18 -47.69 9.30
C THR A 40 24.20 -48.79 9.81
N VAL A 41 23.48 -49.40 8.82
CA VAL A 41 22.98 -50.81 8.74
C VAL A 41 21.90 -51.23 9.78
N GLY A 42 20.73 -51.80 9.46
CA GLY A 42 20.20 -52.49 8.28
C GLY A 42 19.43 -53.77 8.68
N ARG A 43 18.32 -54.13 7.98
CA ARG A 43 17.36 -55.24 8.28
C ARG A 43 16.49 -54.95 9.54
N GLY A 44 15.24 -55.40 9.72
CA GLY A 44 14.41 -56.45 9.13
C GLY A 44 13.81 -57.29 10.30
N ALA A 45 12.58 -57.81 10.30
CA ALA A 45 11.48 -57.85 9.33
C ALA A 45 10.12 -58.06 10.06
N GLU A 46 9.02 -58.26 9.30
CA GLU A 46 7.71 -58.77 9.74
C GLU A 46 6.90 -57.94 10.77
N ALA A 47 5.57 -57.97 10.88
CA ALA A 47 4.40 -58.21 10.02
C ALA A 47 3.19 -58.38 10.98
N TRP A 48 1.96 -58.16 10.50
CA TRP A 48 0.71 -58.92 10.74
C TRP A 48 -0.55 -58.04 10.61
N TYR A 49 -1.58 -58.61 9.97
CA TYR A 49 -2.93 -58.05 9.82
C TYR A 49 -3.83 -58.51 10.99
N PRO A 50 -4.94 -57.81 11.28
CA PRO A 50 -6.24 -58.21 10.71
C PRO A 50 -7.13 -57.03 10.26
N GLY A 51 -8.31 -57.34 9.69
CA GLY A 51 -9.35 -56.36 9.32
C GLY A 51 -10.69 -57.04 9.03
N ILE A 52 -11.65 -56.31 8.43
CA ILE A 52 -13.04 -56.75 8.10
C ILE A 52 -13.89 -56.84 9.41
N VAL A 53 -15.15 -56.40 9.53
CA VAL A 53 -16.38 -56.51 8.69
C VAL A 53 -17.19 -55.19 8.68
N SER A 54 -18.04 -54.96 7.67
CA SER A 54 -19.12 -53.93 7.66
C SER A 54 -20.49 -54.54 7.36
N ILE A 55 -21.58 -53.99 7.95
CA ILE A 55 -23.00 -54.29 7.62
C ILE A 55 -23.84 -52.98 7.74
N SER A 56 -24.98 -52.93 7.03
CA SER A 56 -25.88 -51.80 6.76
C SER A 56 -26.97 -51.49 7.83
N GLY A 57 -27.76 -50.40 7.62
CA GLY A 57 -28.96 -50.01 8.40
C GLY A 57 -30.24 -50.83 8.06
N PRO A 58 -31.51 -50.31 8.15
CA PRO A 58 -31.94 -48.89 8.12
C PRO A 58 -33.19 -48.44 8.98
N HIS A 59 -33.56 -47.15 8.87
CA HIS A 59 -34.93 -46.55 8.81
C HIS A 59 -35.98 -46.48 9.97
N PHE A 60 -36.48 -45.24 10.18
CA PHE A 60 -37.88 -44.74 10.40
C PHE A 60 -38.63 -44.70 11.78
N ALA A 61 -39.32 -43.56 11.97
CA ALA A 61 -40.65 -43.31 12.59
C ALA A 61 -40.85 -42.85 14.08
N ASN A 62 -41.16 -41.55 14.22
CA ASN A 62 -42.17 -40.85 15.08
C ASN A 62 -42.73 -41.45 16.39
N ALA A 63 -42.74 -40.65 17.49
CA ALA A 63 -43.95 -40.12 18.19
C ALA A 63 -43.65 -39.36 19.53
N GLU A 64 -44.59 -38.50 19.95
CA GLU A 64 -44.63 -37.63 21.17
C GLU A 64 -45.56 -38.22 22.29
N PRO A 65 -45.92 -37.53 23.41
CA PRO A 65 -45.17 -36.74 24.43
C PRO A 65 -45.62 -37.01 25.92
N GLN A 66 -44.95 -36.37 26.90
CA GLN A 66 -45.44 -35.91 28.25
C GLN A 66 -44.23 -35.21 28.97
N SER A 67 -44.26 -33.99 29.56
CA SER A 67 -45.03 -33.39 30.69
C SER A 67 -44.78 -34.09 32.05
N THR A 68 -44.44 -33.46 33.20
CA THR A 68 -44.69 -32.08 33.68
C THR A 68 -43.69 -31.59 34.77
N THR A 69 -43.57 -30.25 34.91
CA THR A 69 -43.01 -29.35 35.96
C THR A 69 -43.07 -29.83 37.45
N ILE A 70 -42.15 -29.46 38.38
CA ILE A 70 -42.25 -28.29 39.33
C ILE A 70 -40.98 -28.09 40.24
N VAL A 71 -40.57 -26.80 40.43
CA VAL A 71 -39.95 -26.02 41.58
C VAL A 71 -39.39 -26.75 42.85
N GLY A 72 -38.34 -26.31 43.58
CA GLY A 72 -37.39 -25.16 43.49
C GLY A 72 -36.75 -24.72 44.86
N SER A 73 -36.06 -23.55 44.93
CA SER A 73 -35.37 -22.91 46.11
C SER A 73 -34.05 -23.54 46.64
N GLY A 74 -33.11 -22.88 47.35
CA GLY A 74 -32.88 -21.43 47.61
C GLY A 74 -31.75 -21.09 48.65
N ALA A 75 -30.99 -19.99 48.40
CA ALA A 75 -30.24 -19.08 49.31
C ALA A 75 -29.09 -19.50 50.30
N ALA A 76 -28.07 -18.61 50.42
CA ALA A 76 -27.19 -18.29 51.59
C ALA A 76 -26.18 -19.35 52.17
N ALA A 77 -25.16 -19.05 53.01
CA ALA A 77 -24.25 -17.87 53.14
C ALA A 77 -23.03 -18.13 54.12
N ALA A 78 -21.89 -17.47 53.86
CA ALA A 78 -20.86 -16.90 54.78
C ALA A 78 -20.16 -17.64 55.98
N SER A 79 -18.81 -17.57 55.97
CA SER A 79 -17.88 -17.09 57.06
C SER A 79 -17.08 -18.04 58.02
N ASN A 80 -15.94 -17.49 58.51
CA ASN A 80 -15.08 -17.82 59.68
C ASN A 80 -14.05 -18.99 59.63
N ARG A 81 -13.00 -19.07 60.49
CA ARG A 81 -11.97 -18.09 61.00
C ARG A 81 -10.90 -18.83 61.89
N ALA A 82 -9.63 -18.35 61.91
CA ALA A 82 -8.63 -18.52 63.02
C ALA A 82 -7.99 -19.94 63.23
N VAL A 83 -6.83 -20.19 63.93
CA VAL A 83 -5.70 -19.37 64.47
C VAL A 83 -4.45 -20.23 64.89
N ALA A 84 -3.21 -19.68 64.73
CA ALA A 84 -1.90 -20.02 65.39
C ALA A 84 -1.30 -21.47 65.24
N THR A 85 -0.04 -21.85 65.63
CA THR A 85 1.03 -21.32 66.55
C THR A 85 2.51 -21.63 66.12
N ARG A 86 3.47 -20.77 66.56
CA ARG A 86 4.89 -20.95 67.08
C ARG A 86 5.68 -22.30 66.90
N SER A 87 7.04 -22.38 66.92
CA SER A 87 8.21 -21.44 67.02
C SER A 87 9.59 -22.17 66.86
N SER A 88 10.74 -21.43 66.92
CA SER A 88 12.11 -21.83 67.40
C SER A 88 12.95 -22.87 66.59
N ASP A 89 14.31 -22.88 66.52
CA ASP A 89 15.41 -21.93 66.86
C ASP A 89 16.82 -22.37 66.31
N LEU A 90 17.87 -21.53 66.43
CA LEU A 90 19.35 -21.79 66.31
C LEU A 90 19.96 -22.12 64.90
N GLY A 91 21.23 -21.80 64.54
CA GLY A 91 22.27 -20.90 65.12
C GLY A 91 23.73 -21.09 64.58
N THR A 92 24.59 -20.03 64.60
CA THR A 92 26.11 -20.01 64.57
C THR A 92 26.87 -20.51 63.29
N THR A 93 28.13 -20.13 62.89
CA THR A 93 29.20 -19.15 63.31
C THR A 93 30.34 -19.00 62.24
N ALA A 94 31.00 -17.82 62.16
CA ALA A 94 32.46 -17.56 61.88
C ALA A 94 33.12 -18.06 60.54
N GLN A 95 34.33 -17.66 60.05
CA GLN A 95 35.31 -16.55 60.30
C GLN A 95 36.27 -16.33 59.07
N GLU A 96 37.06 -15.25 59.08
CA GLU A 96 38.22 -14.91 58.19
C GLU A 96 39.54 -15.65 58.60
N PRO A 97 40.75 -15.58 57.96
CA PRO A 97 41.38 -14.38 57.31
C PRO A 97 42.44 -14.52 56.15
N LEU A 98 42.85 -13.35 55.63
CA LEU A 98 44.17 -12.87 55.10
C LEU A 98 45.33 -13.79 54.59
N THR A 99 45.97 -13.34 53.50
CA THR A 99 47.43 -13.47 53.22
C THR A 99 47.95 -12.36 52.27
N VAL A 100 49.27 -12.23 52.01
CA VAL A 100 49.97 -11.02 51.47
C VAL A 100 51.20 -11.38 50.56
N VAL A 101 51.77 -10.38 49.85
CA VAL A 101 52.91 -10.38 48.86
C VAL A 101 52.46 -10.72 47.43
N GLY A 102 52.87 -10.06 46.33
CA GLY A 102 53.82 -8.96 46.07
C GLY A 102 54.56 -9.21 44.73
N ASP A 103 55.05 -8.27 43.91
CA ASP A 103 55.06 -6.78 43.87
C ASP A 103 55.02 -6.36 42.35
N GLY A 104 55.41 -5.21 41.78
CA GLY A 104 56.12 -3.96 42.15
C GLY A 104 56.26 -3.01 40.92
N ASP A 105 56.99 -1.87 41.05
CA ASP A 105 57.29 -0.81 40.03
C ASP A 105 56.11 -0.08 39.33
N GLY A 106 56.17 1.21 38.95
CA GLY A 106 57.16 2.27 39.16
C GLY A 106 56.88 3.50 38.25
N ASP A 107 57.09 4.73 38.75
CA ASP A 107 57.26 6.01 38.02
C ASP A 107 56.11 6.53 37.11
N ASP A 108 55.88 7.84 36.90
CA ASP A 108 56.12 9.05 37.72
C ASP A 108 55.17 10.19 37.22
N ASP A 109 55.43 11.42 37.64
CA ASP A 109 54.88 12.72 37.26
C ASP A 109 53.62 13.24 38.00
N ALA A 110 53.88 14.25 38.82
CA ALA A 110 52.88 15.10 39.45
C ALA A 110 53.02 16.54 38.97
N GLN A 111 51.90 17.22 38.69
CA GLN A 111 51.88 18.69 38.81
C GLN A 111 50.56 19.22 39.34
N SER A 112 50.64 20.38 40.01
CA SER A 112 49.59 20.84 40.92
C SER A 112 49.40 22.36 40.89
N CYS A 113 48.16 22.81 41.05
CA CYS A 113 47.71 24.05 41.72
C CYS A 113 46.17 23.98 41.77
N ARG A 114 45.46 23.82 42.90
CA ARG A 114 45.43 24.49 44.22
C ARG A 114 44.95 25.95 44.21
N SER A 115 44.07 26.21 45.19
CA SER A 115 43.56 27.50 45.69
C SER A 115 42.47 28.22 44.86
N SER A 116 41.66 29.09 45.47
CA SER A 116 40.55 28.85 46.43
C SER A 116 40.00 30.20 46.93
N ARG A 117 38.90 30.17 47.72
CA ARG A 117 38.22 31.33 48.38
C ARG A 117 37.40 32.23 47.43
N ALA A 118 36.32 32.89 47.87
CA ALA A 118 35.45 32.66 49.05
C ALA A 118 34.07 33.33 48.83
N THR A 119 33.08 32.93 49.62
CA THR A 119 31.82 33.68 49.79
C THR A 119 32.01 34.92 50.67
N PRO A 120 31.01 35.82 50.73
CA PRO A 120 30.21 35.81 51.96
C PRO A 120 28.69 35.95 51.75
N SER A 121 27.94 35.62 52.79
CA SER A 121 26.50 35.87 52.98
C SER A 121 26.28 36.31 54.43
N PRO A 122 25.29 37.17 54.71
CA PRO A 122 24.27 36.86 55.72
C PRO A 122 22.84 36.99 55.10
N ALA A 123 21.80 36.24 55.48
CA ALA A 123 21.22 35.97 56.82
C ALA A 123 20.59 37.24 57.44
N THR A 124 19.44 37.24 58.14
CA THR A 124 18.76 36.30 59.08
C THR A 124 17.24 36.64 59.16
N SER A 125 16.30 35.97 59.87
CA SER A 125 16.15 34.64 60.52
C SER A 125 14.71 34.46 61.09
N GLY A 126 14.25 33.20 61.31
CA GLY A 126 13.10 32.86 62.17
C GLY A 126 12.42 31.53 61.75
N SER A 127 12.50 30.36 62.40
CA SER A 127 12.48 29.93 63.83
C SER A 127 11.07 29.80 64.43
N LEU A 128 10.61 28.72 65.10
CA LEU A 128 10.92 27.26 65.16
C LEU A 128 9.89 26.58 66.12
N THR A 129 9.48 25.30 65.94
CA THR A 129 9.14 24.25 66.97
C THR A 129 8.22 23.10 66.44
N LEU A 130 7.96 22.05 67.24
CA LEU A 130 7.39 20.74 66.83
C LEU A 130 6.45 20.07 67.88
N ARG A 131 5.22 19.66 67.46
CA ARG A 131 4.39 18.50 67.94
C ARG A 131 3.89 18.52 69.42
N PRO A 132 2.96 17.63 69.90
CA PRO A 132 2.16 16.58 69.23
C PRO A 132 0.60 16.80 69.38
N PRO A 133 -0.37 15.87 69.73
CA PRO A 133 -1.71 15.86 69.05
C PRO A 133 -3.00 15.79 69.94
N CYS A 134 -4.21 16.10 69.40
CA CYS A 134 -5.49 15.49 69.86
C CYS A 134 -6.78 15.72 69.01
N ARG A 135 -7.30 14.62 68.41
CA ARG A 135 -8.68 14.04 68.46
C ARG A 135 -10.01 14.83 68.23
N TRP A 136 -10.95 14.10 67.60
CA TRP A 136 -12.41 14.32 67.40
C TRP A 136 -12.84 15.38 66.36
N SER A 137 -13.99 15.28 65.68
CA SER A 137 -15.17 14.39 65.85
C SER A 137 -15.76 13.89 64.51
N LEU A 138 -16.64 12.87 64.53
CA LEU A 138 -17.48 12.49 63.39
C LEU A 138 -18.79 13.29 63.39
N HIS A 139 -19.31 13.62 62.20
CA HIS A 139 -20.74 13.85 62.00
C HIS A 139 -21.30 12.82 61.02
N HIS A 140 -22.31 12.06 61.46
CA HIS A 140 -23.18 11.31 60.56
C HIS A 140 -24.13 12.28 59.83
N VAL A 141 -24.39 12.01 58.55
CA VAL A 141 -25.58 12.48 57.84
C VAL A 141 -26.12 11.29 57.05
N ASP A 142 -27.32 10.82 57.42
CA ASP A 142 -28.06 9.83 56.64
C ASP A 142 -28.57 10.44 55.33
N VAL A 143 -28.43 9.69 54.24
CA VAL A 143 -29.13 9.95 52.97
C VAL A 143 -29.75 8.65 52.48
N GLY A 144 -31.04 8.48 52.74
CA GLY A 144 -31.78 7.26 52.41
C GLY A 144 -32.00 7.08 50.91
N LEU A 145 -31.79 5.85 50.42
CA LEU A 145 -32.06 5.46 49.04
C LEU A 145 -33.57 5.45 48.73
N ARG A 146 -34.01 6.29 47.78
CA ARG A 146 -35.24 6.09 47.00
C ARG A 146 -35.03 6.50 45.54
N ALA A 147 -35.18 5.53 44.64
CA ALA A 147 -35.23 5.77 43.20
C ALA A 147 -36.68 5.87 42.71
N PRO A 148 -36.98 6.72 41.71
CA PRO A 148 -38.21 6.65 40.93
C PRO A 148 -37.94 6.07 39.52
N MET A 149 -38.69 5.04 39.13
CA MET A 149 -38.94 4.78 37.71
C MET A 149 -39.91 5.83 37.16
N VAL A 150 -39.75 6.22 35.90
CA VAL A 150 -40.79 6.97 35.15
C VAL A 150 -40.96 6.31 33.79
N ALA A 151 -42.19 5.93 33.45
CA ALA A 151 -42.54 5.34 32.17
C ALA A 151 -42.93 6.42 31.15
N CYS A 152 -42.59 6.21 29.88
CA CYS A 152 -43.06 7.06 28.78
C CYS A 152 -44.44 6.59 28.29
N LEU A 153 -45.44 7.48 28.35
CA LEU A 153 -46.77 7.26 27.77
C LEU A 153 -46.88 7.90 26.38
N VAL A 154 -47.57 7.22 25.47
CA VAL A 154 -47.91 7.69 24.12
C VAL A 154 -49.31 8.32 24.13
N PRO A 155 -49.50 9.51 23.54
CA PRO A 155 -50.82 9.99 23.11
C PRO A 155 -51.00 9.85 21.59
N SER A 156 -52.24 9.70 21.13
CA SER A 156 -52.57 9.58 19.71
C SER A 156 -53.75 10.49 19.29
N ARG A 157 -53.78 10.84 18.00
CA ARG A 157 -54.90 11.40 17.20
C ARG A 157 -55.99 12.25 17.91
N ALA A 158 -56.11 13.52 17.49
CA ALA A 158 -57.33 14.02 16.80
C ALA A 158 -57.12 15.44 16.22
N SER A 159 -57.83 15.74 15.13
CA SER A 159 -58.09 17.12 14.65
C SER A 159 -59.50 17.54 15.09
N PRO A 160 -59.81 18.85 15.21
CA PRO A 160 -60.51 19.52 14.10
C PRO A 160 -60.21 21.04 13.96
N GLY A 161 -60.81 21.67 12.94
CA GLY A 161 -61.10 23.11 12.97
C GLY A 161 -60.33 24.01 12.00
N LEU A 162 -60.92 24.28 10.83
CA LEU A 162 -60.65 25.49 10.04
C LEU A 162 -61.65 26.58 10.44
N PRO A 163 -61.26 27.86 10.37
CA PRO A 163 -61.97 28.71 9.40
C PRO A 163 -61.03 29.54 8.50
N ARG A 164 -61.55 29.93 7.33
CA ARG A 164 -60.87 30.83 6.38
C ARG A 164 -61.06 32.29 6.80
N LEU A 165 -60.04 33.15 6.64
CA LEU A 165 -60.26 34.58 6.37
C LEU A 165 -59.12 35.21 5.55
N ARG A 166 -59.52 35.83 4.43
CA ARG A 166 -58.88 36.83 3.56
C ARG A 166 -60.04 37.71 3.03
N PRO A 167 -59.86 38.93 2.47
CA PRO A 167 -58.61 39.53 1.98
C PRO A 167 -58.41 41.02 2.37
N HIS A 168 -57.39 41.64 1.74
CA HIS A 168 -57.22 43.05 1.31
C HIS A 168 -55.94 43.72 1.84
N PHE A 169 -55.27 44.66 1.17
CA PHE A 169 -55.02 44.98 -0.25
C PHE A 169 -54.25 46.32 -0.22
N ARG A 170 -53.01 46.41 -0.75
CA ARG A 170 -52.48 47.56 -1.55
C ARG A 170 -51.01 47.38 -1.94
N ARG A 171 -50.61 48.09 -3.01
CA ARG A 171 -49.24 48.18 -3.57
C ARG A 171 -48.63 49.55 -3.21
N PRO A 172 -47.29 49.68 -3.23
CA PRO A 172 -46.64 50.43 -4.31
C PRO A 172 -45.57 49.57 -5.03
N ARG A 173 -45.38 49.57 -6.36
CA ARG A 173 -45.02 50.61 -7.37
C ARG A 173 -43.52 50.92 -7.42
N ARG A 174 -42.97 50.99 -8.65
CA ARG A 174 -41.52 50.95 -8.97
C ARG A 174 -40.82 52.30 -8.83
N GLY A 175 -39.53 52.28 -8.46
CA GLY A 175 -38.55 53.36 -8.68
C GLY A 175 -37.38 52.90 -9.58
N ARG A 176 -36.57 53.83 -10.10
CA ARG A 176 -35.42 53.58 -10.99
C ARG A 176 -34.11 54.14 -10.41
N PRO A 177 -32.94 53.54 -10.68
CA PRO A 177 -31.67 54.26 -10.81
C PRO A 177 -31.50 54.89 -12.22
N PRO A 178 -30.62 55.91 -12.38
CA PRO A 178 -30.47 56.66 -13.64
C PRO A 178 -29.56 55.97 -14.67
N ALA A 179 -29.50 56.53 -15.90
CA ALA A 179 -28.73 55.98 -17.02
C ALA A 179 -27.99 57.05 -17.83
N VAL A 180 -26.72 56.80 -18.17
CA VAL A 180 -25.87 57.58 -19.08
C VAL A 180 -24.88 56.62 -19.77
N ARG A 181 -24.55 56.65 -21.07
CA ARG A 181 -25.27 57.08 -22.29
C ARG A 181 -24.50 56.52 -23.53
N ARG A 182 -24.96 55.44 -24.19
CA ARG A 182 -24.34 54.93 -25.44
C ARG A 182 -25.07 55.39 -26.72
N ARG A 183 -24.29 55.79 -27.73
CA ARG A 183 -24.58 56.01 -29.18
C ARG A 183 -23.21 56.12 -29.87
N ARG A 184 -22.93 55.70 -31.11
CA ARG A 184 -23.70 55.33 -32.33
C ARG A 184 -23.18 53.96 -32.87
N THR A 185 -23.99 53.02 -33.40
CA THR A 185 -24.47 52.84 -34.81
C THR A 185 -23.35 52.78 -35.88
N SER A 186 -23.36 51.93 -36.93
CA SER A 186 -24.47 51.23 -37.64
C SER A 186 -24.07 49.96 -38.45
N HIS A 187 -25.08 49.22 -38.94
CA HIS A 187 -25.07 47.93 -39.67
C HIS A 187 -24.40 47.85 -41.07
N ARG A 188 -23.94 46.63 -41.44
CA ARG A 188 -24.44 45.68 -42.49
C ARG A 188 -23.54 44.41 -42.45
N ARG A 189 -23.91 43.12 -42.55
CA ARG A 189 -25.03 42.28 -43.08
C ARG A 189 -24.81 41.77 -44.53
N LEU A 190 -25.16 40.48 -44.76
CA LEU A 190 -25.09 39.67 -46.00
C LEU A 190 -23.71 39.03 -46.29
N ASP A 191 -23.58 37.85 -46.92
CA ASP A 191 -24.35 36.57 -46.87
C ASP A 191 -23.62 35.47 -47.71
N GLN A 192 -23.72 34.18 -47.35
CA GLN A 192 -23.53 32.94 -48.18
C GLN A 192 -22.16 32.75 -48.94
N ALA A 193 -21.63 31.58 -49.31
CA ALA A 193 -22.15 30.21 -49.51
C ALA A 193 -21.03 29.12 -49.48
N SER A 194 -21.44 27.84 -49.48
CA SER A 194 -20.79 26.62 -50.06
C SER A 194 -19.29 26.29 -49.87
N THR A 195 -19.06 25.31 -48.98
CA THR A 195 -18.27 24.04 -49.12
C THR A 195 -17.95 23.50 -50.54
N PRO A 196 -17.05 22.48 -50.72
CA PRO A 196 -15.98 21.93 -49.85
C PRO A 196 -14.65 21.58 -50.64
N VAL A 197 -13.81 20.69 -50.08
CA VAL A 197 -12.84 19.72 -50.70
C VAL A 197 -11.39 19.82 -50.17
N ASP A 198 -10.76 18.64 -50.07
CA ASP A 198 -9.49 18.19 -49.44
C ASP A 198 -8.84 17.16 -50.42
N PRO A 199 -7.60 16.63 -50.32
CA PRO A 199 -6.40 16.95 -49.50
C PRO A 199 -5.10 17.17 -50.34
N SER A 200 -3.94 17.17 -49.64
CA SER A 200 -2.65 16.56 -50.06
C SER A 200 -1.54 17.42 -50.72
N GLY A 201 -0.31 16.91 -50.65
CA GLY A 201 0.83 17.31 -51.50
C GLY A 201 1.96 18.06 -50.79
N ALA A 202 3.12 17.41 -50.59
CA ALA A 202 4.34 18.02 -50.05
C ALA A 202 5.46 18.14 -51.11
N LEU A 203 6.54 18.85 -50.76
CA LEU A 203 7.82 19.02 -51.50
C LEU A 203 7.74 20.02 -52.70
N SER A 204 8.77 20.80 -53.03
CA SER A 204 10.21 20.72 -52.67
C SER A 204 10.89 22.10 -52.58
N TRP A 205 11.96 22.21 -51.79
CA TRP A 205 12.69 23.47 -51.51
C TRP A 205 13.93 23.72 -52.41
N GLN A 206 14.04 23.04 -53.56
CA GLN A 206 15.27 23.03 -54.38
C GLN A 206 15.33 24.07 -55.51
N SER A 207 14.22 24.79 -55.79
CA SER A 207 14.15 25.77 -56.89
C SER A 207 14.68 27.17 -56.56
N ALA A 208 14.81 27.53 -55.28
CA ALA A 208 15.21 28.88 -54.86
C ALA A 208 16.72 29.18 -55.00
N ILE A 209 17.57 28.16 -54.89
CA ILE A 209 19.03 28.33 -54.73
C ILE A 209 19.76 28.58 -56.06
N GLN A 210 19.15 28.23 -57.21
CA GLN A 210 19.80 28.38 -58.52
C GLN A 210 19.72 29.80 -59.13
N ALA A 211 19.04 30.75 -58.48
CA ALA A 211 18.76 32.07 -59.04
C ALA A 211 19.85 33.14 -58.80
N ALA A 212 20.82 32.91 -57.91
CA ALA A 212 21.59 34.00 -57.27
C ALA A 212 23.12 34.02 -57.51
N THR A 213 23.66 33.21 -58.43
CA THR A 213 25.13 33.11 -58.61
C THR A 213 25.58 33.18 -60.08
N ARG A 214 25.60 34.37 -60.67
CA ARG A 214 26.38 34.65 -61.90
C ARG A 214 27.05 36.02 -61.85
N GLN A 215 28.35 36.03 -62.18
CA GLN A 215 29.20 37.18 -62.54
C GLN A 215 29.46 38.25 -61.47
N LEU A 216 30.65 38.24 -60.86
CA LEU A 216 31.74 39.16 -61.27
C LEU A 216 33.09 38.86 -60.55
N VAL A 217 34.18 39.20 -61.22
CA VAL A 217 35.62 38.99 -60.89
C VAL A 217 36.40 40.06 -61.70
N PRO A 218 37.59 40.58 -61.31
CA PRO A 218 38.39 40.41 -60.08
C PRO A 218 38.70 41.75 -59.34
N MET A 219 39.32 41.66 -58.15
CA MET A 219 40.61 42.33 -57.88
C MET A 219 41.23 41.81 -56.57
N ARG A 220 42.57 41.65 -56.53
CA ARG A 220 43.30 41.30 -55.30
C ARG A 220 43.72 42.58 -54.58
N GLY A 221 43.33 42.73 -53.31
CA GLY A 221 43.70 43.88 -52.48
C GLY A 221 43.15 43.83 -51.05
N ILE A 222 41.96 43.23 -50.85
CA ILE A 222 41.30 43.13 -49.53
C ILE A 222 41.10 41.66 -49.12
N LEU A 223 42.09 40.79 -49.39
CA LEU A 223 41.97 39.34 -49.13
C LEU A 223 42.45 38.87 -47.76
N GLY A 224 43.16 39.70 -46.99
CA GLY A 224 43.39 39.44 -45.56
C GLY A 224 42.10 39.73 -44.76
N LEU A 225 41.74 41.01 -44.69
CA LEU A 225 40.56 41.46 -43.95
C LEU A 225 39.25 40.79 -44.40
N ALA A 226 39.00 40.59 -45.71
CA ALA A 226 37.77 39.89 -46.11
C ALA A 226 37.77 38.41 -45.73
N HIS A 227 38.93 37.74 -45.66
CA HIS A 227 38.96 36.34 -45.20
C HIS A 227 38.81 36.25 -43.67
N THR A 228 39.38 37.18 -42.90
CA THR A 228 39.13 37.27 -41.45
C THR A 228 37.69 37.67 -41.15
N VAL A 229 37.10 38.59 -41.90
CA VAL A 229 35.69 39.01 -41.74
C VAL A 229 34.72 37.93 -42.24
N LEU A 230 35.01 37.21 -43.32
CA LEU A 230 34.20 36.06 -43.74
C LEU A 230 34.39 34.86 -42.83
N LEU A 231 35.55 34.64 -42.23
CA LEU A 231 35.72 33.62 -41.19
C LEU A 231 35.01 34.03 -39.89
N LEU A 232 35.05 35.30 -39.50
CA LEU A 232 34.27 35.83 -38.38
C LEU A 232 32.76 35.83 -38.66
N GLN A 233 32.31 36.11 -39.89
CA GLN A 233 30.90 35.99 -40.26
C GLN A 233 30.48 34.54 -40.44
N TYR A 234 31.34 33.63 -40.90
CA TYR A 234 31.05 32.19 -40.94
C TYR A 234 31.00 31.61 -39.53
N ILE A 235 31.93 31.99 -38.65
CA ILE A 235 31.90 31.65 -37.22
C ILE A 235 30.65 32.26 -36.57
N LEU A 236 30.36 33.55 -36.75
CA LEU A 236 29.16 34.17 -36.18
C LEU A 236 27.88 33.58 -36.76
N LEU A 237 27.79 33.28 -38.05
CA LEU A 237 26.59 32.66 -38.66
C LEU A 237 26.44 31.19 -38.28
N HIS A 238 27.51 30.41 -38.15
CA HIS A 238 27.42 29.04 -37.60
C HIS A 238 27.20 29.02 -36.09
N ASP A 239 27.69 30.03 -35.36
CA ASP A 239 27.49 30.16 -33.93
C ASP A 239 26.10 30.73 -33.61
N THR A 240 25.47 31.54 -34.48
CA THR A 240 24.04 31.89 -34.38
C THR A 240 23.12 30.84 -35.00
N ALA A 241 23.56 30.02 -35.96
CA ALA A 241 22.80 28.88 -36.48
C ALA A 241 23.00 27.58 -35.65
N ARG A 242 23.90 27.61 -34.66
CA ARG A 242 24.01 26.61 -33.58
C ARG A 242 23.73 27.20 -32.19
N LYS A 243 23.46 28.50 -32.13
CA LYS A 243 22.79 29.22 -31.04
C LYS A 243 21.67 30.06 -31.64
N GLU A 244 20.67 29.39 -32.21
CA GLU A 244 19.35 29.75 -31.70
C GLU A 244 19.47 29.56 -30.18
N PRO A 245 19.14 30.57 -29.34
CA PRO A 245 18.97 30.27 -27.94
C PRO A 245 17.92 29.16 -27.90
N ASN A 246 18.22 28.05 -27.23
CA ASN A 246 17.18 27.09 -26.92
C ASN A 246 16.11 27.88 -26.15
N MET A 247 15.02 28.25 -26.83
CA MET A 247 13.75 28.53 -26.21
C MET A 247 13.23 27.19 -25.70
N VAL A 248 13.91 26.71 -24.64
CA VAL A 248 13.21 26.21 -23.48
C VAL A 248 12.16 27.26 -23.20
N TYR A 249 10.95 27.00 -23.69
CA TYR A 249 9.77 27.57 -23.08
C TYR A 249 9.81 27.05 -21.65
N PHE A 250 10.43 27.84 -20.77
CA PHE A 250 10.04 27.87 -19.38
C PHE A 250 8.56 28.25 -19.43
N GLN A 251 7.70 27.23 -19.46
CA GLN A 251 6.37 27.39 -18.93
C GLN A 251 6.59 27.90 -17.51
N GLU A 252 6.09 29.09 -17.21
CA GLU A 252 5.94 29.52 -15.82
C GLU A 252 5.21 28.37 -15.11
N GLU A 253 5.84 27.80 -14.07
CA GLU A 253 5.43 26.54 -13.49
C GLU A 253 4.00 26.68 -12.94
N ALA A 254 3.04 26.21 -13.73
CA ALA A 254 1.66 26.59 -13.56
C ALA A 254 1.08 25.92 -12.31
N ALA A 255 0.10 26.57 -11.67
CA ALA A 255 -0.69 25.88 -10.66
C ALA A 255 -1.43 24.68 -11.31
N PRO A 256 -1.58 23.54 -10.62
CA PRO A 256 -2.29 22.38 -11.14
C PRO A 256 -3.75 22.71 -11.45
N LEU A 257 -4.36 21.94 -12.37
CA LEU A 257 -5.72 22.19 -12.85
C LEU A 257 -6.75 22.14 -11.70
N ASP A 258 -7.83 22.91 -11.85
CA ASP A 258 -8.94 22.89 -10.89
C ASP A 258 -9.84 21.67 -11.06
N LEU A 259 -9.34 20.54 -10.58
CA LEU A 259 -10.01 19.24 -10.60
C LEU A 259 -11.06 19.09 -9.48
N SER A 260 -11.42 20.18 -8.79
CA SER A 260 -12.41 20.17 -7.69
C SER A 260 -13.81 19.75 -8.11
N HIS A 261 -14.12 19.77 -9.41
CA HIS A 261 -15.37 19.25 -9.94
C HIS A 261 -15.52 17.73 -9.73
N HIS A 262 -14.44 16.94 -9.74
CA HIS A 262 -14.43 15.50 -9.45
C HIS A 262 -14.69 15.14 -7.97
N LEU A 263 -14.59 16.10 -7.03
CA LEU A 263 -14.80 15.79 -5.61
C LEU A 263 -16.27 15.42 -5.34
N SER A 264 -16.52 14.45 -4.46
CA SER A 264 -17.89 14.09 -4.04
C SER A 264 -18.59 15.28 -3.38
N ARG A 265 -19.93 15.35 -3.46
CA ARG A 265 -20.72 16.37 -2.73
C ARG A 265 -20.54 16.24 -1.23
N VAL A 266 -20.34 15.04 -0.70
CA VAL A 266 -19.95 14.82 0.71
C VAL A 266 -18.64 15.53 1.03
N THR A 267 -17.59 15.31 0.23
CA THR A 267 -16.26 15.89 0.43
C THR A 267 -16.20 17.40 0.21
N LYS A 268 -16.99 17.93 -0.74
CA LYS A 268 -17.22 19.38 -0.89
C LYS A 268 -17.85 20.01 0.35
N ASN A 269 -18.71 19.28 1.06
CA ASN A 269 -19.37 19.73 2.29
C ASN A 269 -18.55 19.52 3.58
N ARG A 270 -17.40 18.82 3.54
CA ARG A 270 -16.55 18.60 4.72
C ARG A 270 -15.90 19.90 5.20
N THR A 271 -16.27 20.37 6.39
CA THR A 271 -15.64 21.50 7.08
C THR A 271 -14.47 21.05 7.96
N PRO A 272 -13.42 21.87 8.18
CA PRO A 272 -12.33 21.53 9.07
C PRO A 272 -12.77 21.41 10.54
N SER A 273 -12.17 20.47 11.27
CA SER A 273 -12.45 20.28 12.71
C SER A 273 -12.18 21.55 13.52
N SER A 274 -13.19 22.05 14.23
CA SER A 274 -13.07 23.23 15.09
C SER A 274 -12.04 23.04 16.23
N ILE A 275 -11.93 21.82 16.74
CA ILE A 275 -10.95 21.44 17.78
C ILE A 275 -9.54 21.46 17.21
N LYS A 276 -9.29 20.83 16.05
CA LYS A 276 -7.95 20.80 15.43
C LYS A 276 -7.53 22.18 14.90
N ASN A 277 -8.48 22.98 14.41
CA ASN A 277 -8.28 24.41 14.14
C ASN A 277 -7.77 25.21 15.35
N TYR A 278 -8.12 24.81 16.56
CA TYR A 278 -7.66 25.47 17.79
C TYR A 278 -6.20 25.15 18.13
N TYR A 279 -5.65 24.03 17.65
CA TYR A 279 -4.28 23.57 17.97
C TYR A 279 -3.21 24.55 17.46
N ARG A 280 -3.54 25.43 16.50
CA ARG A 280 -2.66 26.54 16.07
C ARG A 280 -2.23 27.44 17.23
N PHE A 281 -3.09 27.61 18.24
CA PHE A 281 -2.78 28.43 19.42
C PHE A 281 -1.79 27.74 20.37
N PHE A 282 -1.67 26.40 20.33
CA PHE A 282 -0.70 25.66 21.16
C PHE A 282 0.76 25.88 20.73
N LYS A 283 0.98 26.50 19.55
CA LYS A 283 2.30 26.95 19.10
C LYS A 283 2.74 28.28 19.73
N ILE A 284 1.87 28.96 20.49
CA ILE A 284 2.21 30.19 21.19
C ILE A 284 3.04 29.83 22.43
N SER A 285 4.28 30.32 22.49
CA SER A 285 5.17 30.05 23.64
C SER A 285 4.55 30.57 24.94
N GLY A 286 4.65 29.77 26.01
CA GLY A 286 4.11 30.09 27.34
C GLY A 286 2.59 29.98 27.48
N ILE A 287 1.83 29.52 26.47
CA ILE A 287 0.37 29.42 26.58
C ILE A 287 -0.07 28.32 27.56
N GLY A 288 -0.89 28.69 28.55
CA GLY A 288 -1.55 27.73 29.42
C GLY A 288 -2.70 27.02 28.69
N ASN A 289 -2.48 25.79 28.22
CA ASN A 289 -3.52 25.03 27.53
C ASN A 289 -4.54 24.43 28.51
N LEU A 290 -5.66 25.12 28.68
CA LEU A 290 -6.85 24.65 29.41
C LEU A 290 -8.03 24.31 28.49
N ALA A 291 -7.83 24.31 27.17
CA ALA A 291 -8.90 24.31 26.17
C ALA A 291 -9.19 22.93 25.55
N SER A 292 -8.25 21.97 25.64
CA SER A 292 -8.35 20.66 24.99
C SER A 292 -8.17 19.51 25.97
N GLY A 293 -8.94 18.43 25.78
CA GLY A 293 -8.77 17.15 26.46
C GLY A 293 -7.54 16.34 25.99
N LEU A 294 -6.36 16.97 26.00
CA LEU A 294 -5.07 16.30 25.81
C LEU A 294 -4.58 15.83 27.19
N PRO A 295 -4.41 14.53 27.44
CA PRO A 295 -3.84 14.04 28.70
C PRO A 295 -2.40 14.54 28.88
N ASN A 296 -1.97 14.73 30.13
CA ASN A 296 -0.56 15.03 30.40
C ASN A 296 0.31 13.81 30.06
N ALA A 297 1.45 14.03 29.39
CA ALA A 297 2.37 12.95 29.02
C ALA A 297 3.00 12.22 30.22
N SER A 298 2.95 12.79 31.43
CA SER A 298 3.29 12.08 32.67
C SER A 298 2.35 10.92 33.00
N TYR A 299 1.14 10.90 32.43
CA TYR A 299 0.16 9.82 32.59
C TYR A 299 0.34 8.70 31.54
N PHE A 300 1.27 8.85 30.58
CA PHE A 300 1.59 7.79 29.62
C PHE A 300 2.53 6.76 30.29
N PRO A 301 2.13 5.47 30.38
CA PRO A 301 2.88 4.44 31.12
C PRO A 301 4.02 3.83 30.30
N PHE A 302 4.73 4.67 29.53
CA PHE A 302 5.83 4.29 28.66
C PHE A 302 6.96 5.32 28.82
N ASP A 303 8.17 4.86 29.17
CA ASP A 303 9.34 5.71 29.42
C ASP A 303 10.41 5.59 28.32
N THR A 304 10.54 4.42 27.70
CA THR A 304 11.32 4.20 26.46
C THR A 304 10.56 3.29 25.48
N LEU A 305 10.96 3.31 24.21
CA LEU A 305 10.61 2.30 23.20
C LEU A 305 11.91 1.86 22.54
N GLU A 306 12.20 0.57 22.59
CA GLU A 306 13.50 0.01 22.21
C GLU A 306 13.29 -1.17 21.27
N ALA A 307 14.16 -1.29 20.26
CA ALA A 307 14.14 -2.39 19.30
C ALA A 307 15.53 -2.64 18.73
N GLU A 308 15.90 -3.90 18.54
CA GLU A 308 16.97 -4.24 17.61
C GLU A 308 16.43 -4.22 16.17
N VAL A 309 17.16 -3.56 15.28
CA VAL A 309 16.78 -3.37 13.87
C VAL A 309 17.90 -3.84 12.96
N ALA A 310 17.57 -4.27 11.75
CA ALA A 310 18.56 -4.56 10.72
C ALA A 310 19.32 -3.29 10.30
N ARG A 311 20.55 -3.47 9.81
CA ARG A 311 21.27 -2.42 9.08
C ARG A 311 20.70 -2.25 7.67
N PRO A 312 20.93 -1.09 7.01
CA PRO A 312 20.61 -0.92 5.59
C PRO A 312 21.16 -2.05 4.71
N SER A 313 22.42 -2.42 4.97
CA SER A 313 23.18 -3.45 4.26
C SER A 313 22.86 -4.88 4.70
N ARG A 314 21.56 -5.17 4.96
CA ARG A 314 21.10 -6.53 5.25
C ARG A 314 21.18 -7.45 4.03
N TRP A 315 21.14 -6.87 2.83
CA TRP A 315 21.23 -7.57 1.56
C TRP A 315 21.99 -6.71 0.56
N ASP A 316 22.86 -7.33 -0.23
CA ASP A 316 23.67 -6.64 -1.22
C ASP A 316 22.79 -6.08 -2.36
N ALA A 317 23.04 -4.83 -2.76
CA ALA A 317 22.25 -4.14 -3.78
C ALA A 317 22.68 -4.50 -5.21
N SER A 318 23.90 -5.01 -5.38
CA SER A 318 24.44 -5.56 -6.64
C SER A 318 25.23 -6.85 -6.40
N PRO A 319 25.53 -7.66 -7.45
CA PRO A 319 26.35 -8.87 -7.31
C PRO A 319 27.83 -8.62 -6.97
N ASP A 320 28.31 -7.39 -7.18
CA ASP A 320 29.69 -6.96 -6.90
C ASP A 320 29.86 -6.39 -5.48
N GLU A 321 28.76 -6.28 -4.73
CA GLU A 321 28.72 -5.82 -3.35
C GLU A 321 28.62 -7.03 -2.40
N TYR A 322 29.33 -6.98 -1.27
CA TYR A 322 29.30 -8.01 -0.25
C TYR A 322 29.54 -7.42 1.13
N HIS A 323 28.56 -7.53 2.03
CA HIS A 323 28.67 -7.09 3.43
C HIS A 323 28.83 -8.30 4.38
N PRO A 324 30.02 -8.55 4.95
CA PRO A 324 30.23 -9.69 5.86
C PRO A 324 29.39 -9.56 7.15
N ASP A 325 29.14 -8.32 7.59
CA ASP A 325 28.41 -8.00 8.82
C ASP A 325 26.90 -7.77 8.57
N ALA A 326 26.36 -8.23 7.43
CA ALA A 326 24.96 -8.01 7.03
C ALA A 326 23.96 -8.47 8.09
N GLU A 327 24.21 -9.60 8.75
CA GLU A 327 23.32 -10.14 9.77
C GLU A 327 23.32 -9.35 11.10
N GLU A 328 24.28 -8.44 11.32
CA GLU A 328 24.34 -7.63 12.53
C GLU A 328 23.14 -6.67 12.67
N SER A 329 22.69 -6.47 13.91
CA SER A 329 21.63 -5.55 14.27
C SER A 329 22.18 -4.17 14.67
N SER A 330 21.28 -3.27 15.07
CA SER A 330 21.57 -2.02 15.74
C SER A 330 20.46 -1.72 16.75
N LEU A 331 20.82 -1.17 17.92
CA LEU A 331 19.82 -0.79 18.91
C LEU A 331 19.21 0.58 18.58
N VAL A 332 17.91 0.60 18.37
CA VAL A 332 17.09 1.81 18.27
C VAL A 332 16.43 2.08 19.62
N VAL A 333 16.52 3.34 20.08
CA VAL A 333 15.92 3.83 21.33
C VAL A 333 15.15 5.11 21.05
N VAL A 334 13.89 5.18 21.47
CA VAL A 334 13.08 6.41 21.54
C VAL A 334 12.91 6.80 23.02
N PRO A 335 13.31 8.02 23.44
CA PRO A 335 13.20 8.48 24.82
C PRO A 335 11.79 9.01 25.16
N LYS A 336 11.47 9.16 26.46
CA LYS A 336 10.19 9.76 26.88
C LYS A 336 9.99 11.18 26.34
N ALA A 337 11.02 12.01 26.38
CA ALA A 337 11.02 13.38 25.89
C ALA A 337 12.39 13.72 25.27
N ALA A 338 12.40 14.44 24.14
CA ALA A 338 13.63 14.90 23.50
C ALA A 338 14.16 16.14 24.24
N THR A 339 15.36 16.02 24.81
CA THR A 339 16.00 17.03 25.69
C THR A 339 16.17 18.38 25.02
N ASN A 340 16.65 18.41 23.77
CA ASN A 340 16.72 19.61 22.93
C ASN A 340 16.04 19.32 21.58
N SER A 341 15.01 20.10 21.26
CA SER A 341 14.33 20.06 19.95
C SER A 341 14.16 21.44 19.31
N GLY A 342 14.75 22.50 19.91
CA GLY A 342 14.67 23.88 19.41
C GLY A 342 13.26 24.47 19.29
N GLY A 343 12.23 23.79 19.81
CA GLY A 343 10.82 24.10 19.57
C GLY A 343 10.25 23.58 18.25
N ASP A 344 11.06 22.95 17.39
CA ASP A 344 10.69 22.43 16.06
C ASP A 344 10.01 21.05 16.18
N PRO A 345 8.71 20.91 15.85
CA PRO A 345 8.00 19.64 15.95
C PRO A 345 8.53 18.58 14.96
N ALA A 346 9.16 18.97 13.84
CA ALA A 346 9.68 18.03 12.85
C ALA A 346 11.02 17.38 13.27
N LYS A 347 11.68 17.91 14.32
CA LYS A 347 12.92 17.37 14.91
C LYS A 347 12.69 16.65 16.24
N ARG A 348 11.47 16.68 16.76
CA ARG A 348 11.14 16.06 18.05
C ARG A 348 10.74 14.61 17.85
N VAL A 349 11.66 13.70 18.16
CA VAL A 349 11.42 12.26 18.14
C VAL A 349 11.36 11.73 19.57
N ASP A 350 10.16 11.72 20.17
CA ASP A 350 9.93 11.24 21.53
C ASP A 350 8.53 10.67 21.77
N ILE A 351 8.40 9.88 22.84
CA ILE A 351 7.15 9.18 23.21
C ILE A 351 6.08 10.18 23.67
N ALA A 352 6.44 11.21 24.43
CA ALA A 352 5.51 12.23 24.92
C ALA A 352 4.77 12.96 23.79
N THR A 353 5.42 13.13 22.63
CA THR A 353 4.82 13.72 21.43
C THR A 353 4.16 12.68 20.55
N ALA A 354 4.78 11.50 20.35
CA ALA A 354 4.24 10.44 19.50
C ALA A 354 2.95 9.81 20.03
N LEU A 355 2.81 9.65 21.36
CA LEU A 355 1.62 9.08 21.99
C LEU A 355 0.52 10.11 22.31
N GLN A 356 0.79 11.40 22.08
CA GLN A 356 -0.21 12.45 22.16
C GLN A 356 -1.07 12.49 20.88
N TYR A 357 -2.27 13.08 20.96
CA TYR A 357 -3.08 13.35 19.77
C TYR A 357 -2.34 14.27 18.77
N GLY A 358 -2.10 13.75 17.56
CA GLY A 358 -1.50 14.49 16.45
C GLY A 358 -2.53 15.20 15.54
N THR A 359 -2.03 15.79 14.46
CA THR A 359 -2.87 16.33 13.37
C THR A 359 -3.25 15.22 12.38
N ALA A 360 -4.14 15.51 11.43
CA ALA A 360 -4.51 14.54 10.40
C ALA A 360 -3.41 14.27 9.36
N GLY A 361 -2.37 15.11 9.30
CA GLY A 361 -1.15 14.84 8.53
C GLY A 361 -0.27 13.72 9.13
N GLY A 362 -0.47 13.38 10.41
CA GLY A 362 0.35 12.41 11.14
C GLY A 362 1.50 13.02 11.93
N TYR A 363 2.49 12.20 12.29
CA TYR A 363 3.61 12.60 13.14
C TYR A 363 4.59 13.50 12.37
N PRO A 364 4.85 14.76 12.80
CA PRO A 364 5.57 15.73 11.97
C PRO A 364 6.97 15.31 11.49
N PRO A 365 7.80 14.59 12.27
CA PRO A 365 9.08 14.08 11.77
C PRO A 365 8.92 13.07 10.62
N LEU A 366 7.91 12.18 10.70
CA LEU A 366 7.65 11.19 9.66
C LEU A 366 7.13 11.88 8.39
N LEU A 367 6.14 12.76 8.54
CA LEU A 367 5.57 13.53 7.42
C LEU A 367 6.66 14.37 6.72
N SER A 368 7.55 15.01 7.48
CA SER A 368 8.69 15.78 6.96
C SER A 368 9.74 14.92 6.24
N TRP A 369 9.98 13.69 6.72
CA TRP A 369 10.88 12.75 6.04
C TRP A 369 10.24 12.18 4.75
N VAL A 370 8.97 11.74 4.82
CA VAL A 370 8.25 11.20 3.66
C VAL A 370 8.05 12.27 2.59
N ARG A 371 7.72 13.52 2.95
CA ARG A 371 7.60 14.62 1.99
C ARG A 371 8.90 14.83 1.22
N ARG A 372 10.05 14.85 1.89
CA ARG A 372 11.36 14.95 1.24
C ARG A 372 11.69 13.73 0.37
N PHE A 373 11.37 12.52 0.83
CA PHE A 373 11.52 11.33 -0.02
C PHE A 373 10.67 11.40 -1.30
N MET A 374 9.41 11.85 -1.20
CA MET A 374 8.53 11.97 -2.37
C MET A 374 8.92 13.12 -3.31
N LEU A 375 9.22 14.30 -2.75
CA LEU A 375 9.48 15.51 -3.54
C LEU A 375 10.93 15.64 -4.00
N ASP A 376 11.92 15.30 -3.16
CA ASP A 376 13.33 15.54 -3.47
C ASP A 376 13.99 14.34 -4.17
N VAL A 377 13.46 13.13 -3.96
CA VAL A 377 14.08 11.86 -4.41
C VAL A 377 13.23 11.09 -5.42
N LEU A 378 11.98 10.74 -5.10
CA LEU A 378 11.15 9.88 -5.96
C LEU A 378 10.59 10.65 -7.17
N ALA A 379 10.04 11.85 -6.96
CA ALA A 379 9.43 12.67 -8.00
C ALA A 379 9.89 14.15 -8.00
N PRO A 380 11.20 14.48 -8.05
CA PRO A 380 11.72 15.87 -8.10
C PRO A 380 11.49 16.60 -9.44
N ASN A 381 10.39 16.27 -10.12
CA ASN A 381 10.11 16.63 -11.51
C ASN A 381 8.61 16.77 -11.80
N VAL A 382 7.77 16.88 -10.77
CA VAL A 382 6.34 17.19 -10.98
C VAL A 382 6.23 18.66 -11.42
N PRO A 383 5.77 18.97 -12.64
CA PRO A 383 6.02 20.27 -13.27
C PRO A 383 4.91 21.31 -13.03
N TYR A 384 4.30 21.28 -11.84
CA TYR A 384 3.33 22.29 -11.38
C TYR A 384 3.73 22.80 -10.00
N GLU A 385 3.57 24.10 -9.75
CA GLU A 385 3.85 24.69 -8.44
C GLU A 385 2.61 24.68 -7.51
N PRO A 386 2.76 24.47 -6.19
CA PRO A 386 3.99 24.31 -5.41
C PRO A 386 4.40 22.83 -5.23
N GLY A 387 4.36 22.04 -6.31
CA GLY A 387 4.44 20.59 -6.29
C GLY A 387 3.21 19.92 -5.66
N PRO A 388 3.20 18.57 -5.61
CA PRO A 388 2.24 17.82 -4.82
C PRO A 388 2.53 17.97 -3.32
N ASP A 389 1.58 17.57 -2.50
CA ASP A 389 1.77 17.43 -1.05
C ASP A 389 1.45 15.98 -0.63
N VAL A 390 1.70 15.65 0.65
CA VAL A 390 1.60 14.29 1.20
C VAL A 390 0.73 14.27 2.45
N ILE A 391 -0.05 13.21 2.62
CA ILE A 391 -0.75 12.88 3.88
C ILE A 391 -0.52 11.42 4.25
N LEU A 392 -0.24 11.13 5.52
CA LEU A 392 -0.02 9.76 5.98
C LEU A 392 -1.34 8.97 6.09
N SER A 393 -1.27 7.67 5.76
CA SER A 393 -2.40 6.74 5.70
C SER A 393 -2.10 5.47 6.50
N CYS A 394 -3.14 4.69 6.83
CA CYS A 394 -3.00 3.39 7.50
C CYS A 394 -2.61 2.24 6.53
N GLY A 395 -1.82 2.57 5.48
CA GLY A 395 -1.50 1.75 4.31
C GLY A 395 -2.50 1.94 3.16
N SER A 396 -2.16 1.48 1.95
CA SER A 396 -2.96 1.72 0.72
C SER A 396 -4.46 1.42 0.85
N THR A 397 -4.87 0.43 1.66
CA THR A 397 -6.29 0.10 1.88
C THR A 397 -7.09 1.24 2.54
N ASP A 398 -6.49 1.95 3.51
CA ASP A 398 -7.05 3.18 4.09
C ASP A 398 -6.99 4.34 3.09
N GLY A 399 -5.97 4.35 2.22
CA GLY A 399 -5.89 5.22 1.05
C GLY A 399 -7.08 5.06 0.10
N VAL A 400 -7.28 3.89 -0.48
CA VAL A 400 -8.40 3.60 -1.42
C VAL A 400 -9.75 3.93 -0.78
N PHE A 401 -9.97 3.57 0.50
CA PHE A 401 -11.19 3.92 1.22
C PHE A 401 -11.42 5.45 1.30
N LYS A 402 -10.38 6.21 1.65
CA LYS A 402 -10.43 7.69 1.66
C LYS A 402 -10.65 8.27 0.26
N LEU A 403 -10.15 7.62 -0.80
CA LEU A 403 -10.32 8.06 -2.18
C LEU A 403 -11.72 7.79 -2.75
N VAL A 404 -12.39 6.73 -2.30
CA VAL A 404 -13.83 6.55 -2.57
C VAL A 404 -14.62 7.72 -1.99
N ASP A 405 -14.38 8.07 -0.72
CA ASP A 405 -15.06 9.18 -0.04
C ASP A 405 -14.71 10.57 -0.64
N LEU A 406 -13.48 10.72 -1.15
CA LEU A 406 -12.98 11.92 -1.84
C LEU A 406 -13.71 12.17 -3.17
N LEU A 407 -13.85 11.13 -4.00
CA LEU A 407 -14.19 11.25 -5.43
C LEU A 407 -15.62 10.80 -5.80
N TYR A 408 -16.30 10.01 -4.96
CA TYR A 408 -17.60 9.44 -5.29
C TYR A 408 -18.70 9.83 -4.31
N ASP A 409 -19.88 10.14 -4.85
CA ASP A 409 -21.15 10.14 -4.10
C ASP A 409 -21.76 8.74 -4.17
N SER A 410 -22.04 8.12 -3.01
CA SER A 410 -22.64 6.78 -2.97
C SER A 410 -24.01 6.72 -3.63
N TRP A 411 -24.18 5.74 -4.52
CA TRP A 411 -25.39 5.46 -5.29
C TRP A 411 -26.04 4.18 -4.75
N LEU A 412 -27.33 4.19 -4.46
CA LEU A 412 -28.06 3.05 -3.92
C LEU A 412 -29.40 2.90 -4.66
N PRO A 413 -29.64 1.81 -5.42
CA PRO A 413 -30.91 1.62 -6.10
C PRO A 413 -32.09 1.47 -5.13
N GLU A 414 -31.85 0.98 -3.91
CA GLU A 414 -32.85 0.89 -2.83
C GLU A 414 -33.26 2.27 -2.29
N ARG A 415 -32.43 3.31 -2.48
CA ARG A 415 -32.78 4.71 -2.17
C ARG A 415 -33.66 5.33 -3.28
N GLY A 416 -33.80 4.66 -4.42
CA GLY A 416 -34.45 5.20 -5.61
C GLY A 416 -33.54 6.13 -6.44
N ASP A 417 -32.21 6.01 -6.29
CA ASP A 417 -31.28 6.83 -7.06
C ASP A 417 -31.37 6.50 -8.57
N PRO A 418 -31.41 7.50 -9.46
CA PRO A 418 -31.56 7.26 -10.88
C PRO A 418 -30.29 6.63 -11.47
N VAL A 419 -30.44 5.69 -12.41
CA VAL A 419 -29.30 5.01 -13.07
C VAL A 419 -28.38 6.01 -13.77
N SER A 420 -28.93 7.10 -14.32
CA SER A 420 -28.17 8.21 -14.93
C SER A 420 -27.19 8.89 -13.97
N GLU A 421 -27.33 8.72 -12.66
CA GLU A 421 -26.39 9.22 -11.66
C GLU A 421 -25.37 8.17 -11.18
N ARG A 422 -25.51 6.90 -11.57
CA ARG A 422 -24.64 5.82 -11.12
C ARG A 422 -23.18 6.09 -11.53
N PRO A 423 -22.23 6.15 -10.57
CA PRO A 423 -20.81 6.30 -10.88
C PRO A 423 -20.17 5.00 -11.39
N GLY A 424 -18.97 5.11 -11.93
CA GLY A 424 -18.13 3.97 -12.28
C GLY A 424 -16.63 4.23 -12.05
N LEU A 425 -15.90 3.16 -11.79
CA LEU A 425 -14.44 3.11 -11.63
C LEU A 425 -13.84 2.31 -12.78
N LEU A 426 -12.84 2.86 -13.46
CA LEU A 426 -12.04 2.13 -14.43
C LEU A 426 -10.95 1.33 -13.73
N THR A 427 -10.67 0.13 -14.21
CA THR A 427 -9.55 -0.73 -13.77
C THR A 427 -9.28 -1.82 -14.82
N GLU A 428 -8.18 -2.54 -14.67
CA GLU A 428 -7.80 -3.73 -15.41
C GLU A 428 -8.86 -4.85 -15.36
N LEU A 429 -8.85 -5.79 -16.32
CA LEU A 429 -9.69 -7.01 -16.28
C LEU A 429 -9.55 -7.81 -14.98
N PHE A 430 -8.31 -7.89 -14.46
CA PHE A 430 -7.99 -8.51 -13.18
C PHE A 430 -7.47 -7.42 -12.25
N VAL A 431 -7.89 -7.40 -10.99
CA VAL A 431 -7.58 -6.31 -10.04
C VAL A 431 -7.13 -6.87 -8.70
N PHE A 432 -6.50 -6.03 -7.87
CA PHE A 432 -6.32 -6.35 -6.47
C PHE A 432 -7.70 -6.41 -5.78
N ASN A 433 -8.18 -7.62 -5.53
CA ASN A 433 -9.55 -7.90 -5.09
C ASN A 433 -10.07 -7.02 -3.94
N ASN A 434 -9.21 -6.64 -2.98
CA ASN A 434 -9.61 -5.82 -1.83
C ASN A 434 -10.11 -4.41 -2.22
N VAL A 435 -9.94 -3.96 -3.47
CA VAL A 435 -10.57 -2.76 -4.02
C VAL A 435 -12.09 -2.96 -4.16
N LEU A 436 -12.55 -4.14 -4.58
CA LEU A 436 -13.97 -4.38 -4.89
C LEU A 436 -14.87 -4.24 -3.65
N PRO A 437 -14.58 -4.85 -2.48
CA PRO A 437 -15.34 -4.63 -1.24
C PRO A 437 -15.28 -3.20 -0.67
N VAL A 438 -14.39 -2.34 -1.18
CA VAL A 438 -14.32 -0.91 -0.80
C VAL A 438 -15.16 -0.04 -1.75
N VAL A 439 -15.30 -0.45 -3.02
CA VAL A 439 -15.92 0.33 -4.09
C VAL A 439 -17.38 -0.08 -4.35
N GLU A 440 -17.66 -1.38 -4.47
CA GLU A 440 -18.97 -1.88 -4.85
C GLU A 440 -20.09 -1.58 -3.83
N PRO A 441 -19.87 -1.59 -2.49
CA PRO A 441 -20.90 -1.21 -1.52
C PRO A 441 -21.35 0.26 -1.58
N HIS A 442 -20.59 1.12 -2.27
CA HIS A 442 -20.99 2.51 -2.58
C HIS A 442 -21.80 2.60 -3.90
N GLY A 443 -22.13 1.46 -4.52
CA GLY A 443 -22.89 1.33 -5.76
C GLY A 443 -22.13 1.68 -7.05
N ILE A 444 -20.87 2.08 -6.91
CA ILE A 444 -19.94 2.38 -8.00
C ILE A 444 -19.77 1.11 -8.84
N GLN A 445 -20.06 1.19 -10.14
CA GLN A 445 -19.89 0.05 -11.03
C GLN A 445 -18.41 -0.11 -11.43
N ILE A 446 -17.92 -1.34 -11.47
CA ILE A 446 -16.59 -1.63 -12.02
C ILE A 446 -16.67 -1.64 -13.55
N VAL A 447 -15.75 -0.93 -14.19
CA VAL A 447 -15.63 -0.81 -15.64
C VAL A 447 -14.25 -1.29 -16.05
N THR A 448 -14.19 -2.49 -16.63
CA THR A 448 -12.92 -3.10 -17.01
C THR A 448 -12.39 -2.57 -18.33
N VAL A 449 -11.07 -2.39 -18.38
CA VAL A 449 -10.29 -2.13 -19.59
C VAL A 449 -9.47 -3.38 -19.94
N GLU A 450 -9.38 -3.72 -21.23
CA GLU A 450 -8.53 -4.81 -21.73
C GLU A 450 -7.05 -4.54 -21.42
N ILE A 451 -6.28 -5.62 -21.25
CA ILE A 451 -4.87 -5.57 -20.85
C ILE A 451 -4.00 -6.49 -21.72
N ASP A 452 -2.71 -6.17 -21.80
CA ASP A 452 -1.65 -7.04 -22.31
C ASP A 452 -0.54 -7.23 -21.26
N GLY A 453 0.65 -7.67 -21.68
CA GLY A 453 1.80 -7.89 -20.79
C GLY A 453 2.34 -6.62 -20.10
N GLU A 454 2.04 -5.43 -20.64
CA GLU A 454 2.34 -4.16 -19.97
C GLU A 454 1.18 -3.66 -19.09
N GLY A 455 0.05 -4.36 -19.04
CA GLY A 455 -1.16 -3.91 -18.34
C GLY A 455 -2.14 -3.19 -19.26
N ILE A 456 -2.77 -2.11 -18.78
CA ILE A 456 -3.85 -1.38 -19.44
C ILE A 456 -3.54 -1.05 -20.91
N LEU A 457 -4.43 -1.43 -21.83
CA LEU A 457 -4.39 -0.93 -23.20
C LEU A 457 -4.90 0.51 -23.24
N ALA A 458 -4.08 1.44 -23.73
CA ALA A 458 -4.47 2.84 -23.90
C ALA A 458 -5.42 3.06 -25.08
N LYS A 459 -5.20 2.34 -26.19
CA LYS A 459 -5.90 2.52 -27.48
C LYS A 459 -6.20 1.15 -28.14
N GLY A 460 -7.17 1.12 -29.05
CA GLY A 460 -7.66 -0.11 -29.71
C GLY A 460 -8.96 -0.67 -29.10
N PRO A 461 -9.51 -1.78 -29.61
CA PRO A 461 -10.76 -2.35 -29.09
C PRO A 461 -10.65 -2.76 -27.61
N GLY A 462 -11.64 -2.39 -26.80
CA GLY A 462 -11.68 -2.66 -25.36
C GLY A 462 -10.67 -1.85 -24.51
N SER A 463 -9.92 -0.95 -25.12
CA SER A 463 -8.94 -0.08 -24.46
C SER A 463 -9.59 1.06 -23.66
N LEU A 464 -8.76 1.78 -22.89
CA LEU A 464 -9.17 2.93 -22.10
C LEU A 464 -9.85 4.01 -22.98
N GLU A 465 -9.27 4.34 -24.14
CA GLU A 465 -9.87 5.28 -25.08
C GLU A 465 -11.21 4.77 -25.64
N ASP A 466 -11.29 3.49 -26.01
CA ASP A 466 -12.49 2.90 -26.62
C ASP A 466 -13.66 2.84 -25.62
N VAL A 467 -13.40 2.35 -24.40
CA VAL A 467 -14.38 2.27 -23.29
C VAL A 467 -14.90 3.66 -22.89
N LEU A 468 -14.06 4.69 -22.94
CA LEU A 468 -14.45 6.07 -22.63
C LEU A 468 -15.17 6.78 -23.78
N ARG A 469 -14.77 6.52 -25.03
CA ARG A 469 -15.33 7.10 -26.25
C ARG A 469 -16.71 6.52 -26.58
N ASN A 470 -16.90 5.22 -26.34
CA ASN A 470 -18.13 4.49 -26.62
C ASN A 470 -18.95 4.19 -25.34
N TRP A 471 -18.82 5.02 -24.30
CA TRP A 471 -19.58 4.86 -23.06
C TRP A 471 -21.09 5.08 -23.27
N ASP A 472 -21.88 4.03 -23.00
CA ASP A 472 -23.35 4.07 -23.01
C ASP A 472 -23.93 4.83 -21.79
N PRO A 473 -24.60 5.98 -21.98
CA PRO A 473 -25.21 6.74 -20.89
C PRO A 473 -26.33 5.99 -20.15
N ALA A 474 -26.94 4.95 -20.74
CA ALA A 474 -27.94 4.14 -20.05
C ALA A 474 -27.35 3.32 -18.88
N ARG A 475 -26.01 3.15 -18.85
CA ARG A 475 -25.27 2.56 -17.73
C ARG A 475 -24.99 3.54 -16.59
N GLY A 476 -25.22 4.84 -16.80
CA GLY A 476 -24.96 5.91 -15.84
C GLY A 476 -23.86 6.87 -16.28
N LYS A 477 -23.26 7.56 -15.30
CA LYS A 477 -22.19 8.55 -15.55
C LYS A 477 -20.98 7.86 -16.18
N ARG A 478 -20.39 8.48 -17.20
CA ARG A 478 -19.08 8.05 -17.73
C ARG A 478 -18.07 8.04 -16.57
N PRO A 479 -17.27 6.97 -16.40
CA PRO A 479 -16.21 6.95 -15.39
C PRO A 479 -15.26 8.14 -15.51
N HIS A 480 -14.83 8.65 -14.37
CA HIS A 480 -13.90 9.78 -14.24
C HIS A 480 -12.73 9.48 -13.28
N VAL A 481 -12.55 8.22 -12.91
CA VAL A 481 -11.40 7.73 -12.12
C VAL A 481 -10.94 6.41 -12.73
N LEU A 482 -9.62 6.26 -12.83
CA LEU A 482 -8.91 5.02 -13.13
C LEU A 482 -8.16 4.58 -11.87
N TYR A 483 -8.36 3.34 -11.42
CA TYR A 483 -7.46 2.65 -10.49
C TYR A 483 -6.52 1.77 -11.30
N THR A 484 -5.22 1.79 -10.98
CA THR A 484 -4.21 0.93 -11.62
C THR A 484 -3.04 0.65 -10.68
N VAL A 485 -2.38 -0.51 -10.86
CA VAL A 485 -1.10 -0.86 -10.24
C VAL A 485 -0.08 -1.00 -11.36
N THR A 486 0.87 -0.08 -11.48
CA THR A 486 1.68 0.06 -12.72
C THR A 486 2.96 -0.76 -12.71
N VAL A 487 3.44 -1.17 -11.54
CA VAL A 487 4.61 -2.02 -11.35
C VAL A 487 4.23 -3.29 -10.60
N GLY A 488 4.54 -4.46 -11.16
CA GLY A 488 4.28 -5.74 -10.51
C GLY A 488 2.81 -5.99 -10.24
N HIS A 489 1.96 -5.60 -11.21
CA HIS A 489 0.51 -5.51 -11.10
C HIS A 489 -0.12 -6.74 -10.40
N ASN A 490 -1.10 -6.53 -9.52
CA ASN A 490 -1.72 -7.61 -8.76
C ASN A 490 -3.08 -7.98 -9.39
N PRO A 491 -3.22 -9.15 -10.05
CA PRO A 491 -2.40 -10.36 -9.87
C PRO A 491 -1.35 -10.63 -10.95
N THR A 492 -1.33 -9.89 -12.06
CA THR A 492 -0.70 -10.32 -13.33
C THR A 492 0.83 -10.27 -13.39
N GLY A 493 1.51 -9.57 -12.48
CA GLY A 493 2.96 -9.36 -12.50
C GLY A 493 3.47 -8.37 -13.57
N GLY A 494 2.55 -7.77 -14.35
CA GLY A 494 2.88 -6.83 -15.44
C GLY A 494 3.50 -5.51 -14.95
N VAL A 495 4.21 -4.83 -15.85
CA VAL A 495 4.83 -3.52 -15.63
C VAL A 495 4.57 -2.62 -16.83
N GLN A 496 4.02 -1.43 -16.60
CA GLN A 496 3.78 -0.41 -17.64
C GLN A 496 5.09 0.33 -17.96
N SER A 497 5.55 0.30 -19.22
CA SER A 497 6.67 1.16 -19.68
C SER A 497 6.36 2.65 -19.58
N LEU A 498 7.39 3.51 -19.67
CA LEU A 498 7.20 4.96 -19.66
C LEU A 498 6.36 5.41 -20.86
N GLN A 499 6.55 4.80 -22.03
CA GLN A 499 5.68 5.06 -23.18
C GLN A 499 4.23 4.63 -22.93
N ARG A 500 4.00 3.46 -22.34
CA ARG A 500 2.64 3.01 -21.97
C ARG A 500 1.96 4.02 -21.02
N LYS A 501 2.68 4.52 -20.02
CA LYS A 501 2.16 5.55 -19.10
C LYS A 501 1.91 6.89 -19.81
N ARG A 502 2.79 7.34 -20.72
CA ARG A 502 2.55 8.54 -21.54
C ARG A 502 1.26 8.43 -22.36
N ASP A 503 1.00 7.29 -22.99
CA ASP A 503 -0.22 7.06 -23.77
C ASP A 503 -1.48 6.98 -22.90
N ILE A 504 -1.44 6.27 -21.77
CA ILE A 504 -2.56 6.22 -20.80
C ILE A 504 -2.86 7.62 -20.26
N TYR A 505 -1.82 8.36 -19.83
CA TYR A 505 -1.98 9.71 -19.29
C TYR A 505 -2.61 10.65 -20.32
N SER A 506 -2.18 10.57 -21.58
CA SER A 506 -2.76 11.35 -22.70
C SER A 506 -4.27 11.11 -22.86
N VAL A 507 -4.73 9.84 -22.77
CA VAL A 507 -6.16 9.50 -22.79
C VAL A 507 -6.87 10.03 -21.53
N CYS A 508 -6.25 9.91 -20.34
CA CYS A 508 -6.78 10.47 -19.10
C CYS A 508 -6.93 11.99 -19.14
N ARG A 509 -6.06 12.73 -19.83
CA ARG A 509 -6.25 14.18 -20.09
C ARG A 509 -7.43 14.41 -21.03
N ALA A 510 -7.47 13.71 -22.16
CA ALA A 510 -8.47 13.93 -23.21
C ALA A 510 -9.92 13.64 -22.78
N PHE A 511 -10.11 12.71 -21.85
CA PHE A 511 -11.41 12.33 -21.30
C PHE A 511 -11.66 12.85 -19.87
N ASP A 512 -10.74 13.64 -19.33
CA ASP A 512 -10.73 14.15 -17.96
C ASP A 512 -10.99 13.09 -16.88
N ILE A 513 -9.93 12.33 -16.59
CA ILE A 513 -9.91 11.18 -15.67
C ILE A 513 -8.88 11.46 -14.56
N ILE A 514 -9.22 11.15 -13.32
CA ILE A 514 -8.28 11.08 -12.18
C ILE A 514 -7.59 9.72 -12.19
N ILE A 515 -6.28 9.68 -12.00
CA ILE A 515 -5.50 8.42 -11.92
C ILE A 515 -5.18 8.14 -10.45
N ILE A 516 -5.69 7.03 -9.93
CA ILE A 516 -5.24 6.43 -8.67
C ILE A 516 -4.15 5.41 -9.01
N GLU A 517 -2.91 5.73 -8.64
CA GLU A 517 -1.73 4.88 -8.83
C GLU A 517 -1.43 4.18 -7.49
N ASP A 518 -1.83 2.92 -7.30
CA ASP A 518 -1.53 2.17 -6.07
C ASP A 518 -0.23 1.38 -6.22
N GLU A 519 0.80 1.78 -5.49
CA GLU A 519 2.18 1.42 -5.78
C GLU A 519 2.92 0.78 -4.59
N PRO A 520 2.39 -0.32 -4.02
CA PRO A 520 3.07 -1.08 -2.98
C PRO A 520 4.32 -1.83 -3.50
N TYR A 521 4.61 -1.76 -4.80
CA TYR A 521 5.63 -2.56 -5.48
C TYR A 521 6.63 -1.75 -6.32
N TRP A 522 6.51 -0.42 -6.38
CA TRP A 522 7.26 0.42 -7.34
C TRP A 522 8.78 0.23 -7.33
N TYR A 523 9.36 -0.05 -6.16
CA TYR A 523 10.80 -0.26 -5.93
C TYR A 523 11.29 -1.66 -6.35
N LEU A 524 10.36 -2.60 -6.57
CA LEU A 524 10.63 -4.00 -6.85
C LEU A 524 10.59 -4.27 -8.37
N GLN A 525 11.31 -3.46 -9.15
CA GLN A 525 11.47 -3.66 -10.60
C GLN A 525 12.69 -4.54 -10.89
N PHE A 526 12.57 -5.48 -11.84
CA PHE A 526 13.56 -6.54 -12.05
C PHE A 526 14.26 -6.41 -13.42
N PRO A 527 15.30 -5.56 -13.54
CA PRO A 527 15.96 -5.29 -14.83
C PRO A 527 16.76 -6.49 -15.38
N SER A 528 17.10 -7.48 -14.56
CA SER A 528 17.83 -8.69 -14.99
C SER A 528 16.91 -9.88 -15.34
N ALA A 529 15.64 -9.83 -14.95
CA ALA A 529 14.69 -10.93 -15.16
C ALA A 529 14.54 -11.35 -16.63
N ALA A 530 14.68 -10.42 -17.58
CA ALA A 530 14.63 -10.75 -19.01
C ALA A 530 15.84 -11.58 -19.49
N ALA A 531 17.03 -11.34 -18.95
CA ALA A 531 18.23 -12.12 -19.28
C ALA A 531 18.18 -13.50 -18.60
N ALA A 532 17.74 -13.56 -17.33
CA ALA A 532 17.55 -14.81 -16.60
C ALA A 532 16.47 -15.70 -17.26
N GLU A 533 15.39 -15.10 -17.78
CA GLU A 533 14.39 -15.79 -18.58
C GLU A 533 14.96 -16.36 -19.89
N ALA A 534 15.71 -15.56 -20.65
CA ALA A 534 16.32 -16.01 -21.90
C ALA A 534 17.29 -17.18 -21.68
N GLN A 535 18.07 -17.13 -20.59
CA GLN A 535 18.95 -18.20 -20.14
C GLN A 535 18.17 -19.48 -19.77
N SER A 536 17.09 -19.35 -18.97
CA SER A 536 16.20 -20.45 -18.57
C SER A 536 15.54 -21.13 -19.77
N ARG A 537 15.01 -20.33 -20.70
CA ARG A 537 14.24 -20.79 -21.86
C ARG A 537 15.12 -21.20 -23.05
N HIS A 538 16.44 -21.06 -22.92
CA HIS A 538 17.46 -21.31 -23.95
C HIS A 538 17.17 -20.60 -25.30
N THR A 539 16.56 -19.42 -25.23
CA THR A 539 16.25 -18.61 -26.42
C THR A 539 17.44 -17.74 -26.79
N ALA A 540 17.87 -17.78 -28.05
CA ALA A 540 18.88 -16.85 -28.57
C ALA A 540 18.40 -15.40 -28.35
N GLU A 541 19.23 -14.58 -27.73
CA GLU A 541 18.80 -13.31 -27.17
C GLU A 541 18.48 -12.25 -28.24
N SER A 542 17.30 -11.64 -28.15
CA SER A 542 17.16 -10.23 -28.50
C SER A 542 17.69 -9.41 -27.32
N LEU A 543 19.02 -9.32 -27.20
CA LEU A 543 19.72 -8.68 -26.06
C LEU A 543 19.31 -7.22 -25.82
N ALA A 544 18.69 -6.58 -26.82
CA ALA A 544 17.93 -5.37 -26.64
C ALA A 544 16.50 -5.66 -26.16
N VAL A 545 16.33 -5.89 -24.86
CA VAL A 545 15.36 -5.03 -24.17
C VAL A 545 15.89 -3.62 -24.40
N LYS A 546 15.13 -2.77 -25.10
CA LYS A 546 15.42 -1.35 -25.13
C LYS A 546 15.26 -0.83 -23.70
N ARG A 547 16.35 -0.86 -22.94
CA ARG A 547 16.51 -0.04 -21.76
C ARG A 547 16.35 1.39 -22.25
N GLU A 548 15.19 1.98 -21.97
CA GLU A 548 14.91 3.39 -22.27
C GLU A 548 16.14 4.16 -21.80
N SER A 549 16.78 4.87 -22.72
CA SER A 549 18.07 5.52 -22.43
C SER A 549 17.92 6.49 -21.27
N ASP A 550 19.03 6.82 -20.59
CA ASP A 550 19.04 7.88 -19.59
C ASP A 550 18.32 9.14 -20.13
N GLU A 551 18.48 9.48 -21.41
CA GLU A 551 17.79 10.62 -22.05
C GLU A 551 16.28 10.39 -22.30
N GLU A 552 15.82 9.17 -22.60
CA GLU A 552 14.39 8.85 -22.77
C GLU A 552 13.64 8.76 -21.41
N LEU A 553 14.33 8.27 -20.37
CA LEU A 553 13.87 8.26 -18.97
C LEU A 553 13.91 9.66 -18.34
N LEU A 554 14.91 10.47 -18.68
CA LEU A 554 15.02 11.87 -18.24
C LEU A 554 14.23 12.85 -19.15
N GLY A 555 13.66 12.39 -20.26
CA GLY A 555 12.98 13.22 -21.25
C GLY A 555 11.46 13.29 -21.11
N TYR A 556 10.94 14.22 -20.30
CA TYR A 556 9.54 14.64 -20.38
C TYR A 556 9.38 16.13 -20.04
N ALA A 557 8.28 16.75 -20.50
CA ALA A 557 7.95 18.18 -20.31
C ALA A 557 8.98 19.23 -20.80
N GLY A 558 10.08 18.86 -21.46
CA GLY A 558 11.05 19.80 -22.05
C GLY A 558 11.96 20.52 -21.04
N THR A 559 11.72 20.32 -19.74
CA THR A 559 12.63 20.69 -18.66
C THR A 559 13.71 19.61 -18.48
N ARG A 560 14.88 20.01 -17.98
CA ARG A 560 15.99 19.08 -17.73
C ARG A 560 15.72 18.31 -16.43
N ARG A 561 15.19 17.09 -16.53
CA ARG A 561 14.80 16.27 -15.37
C ARG A 561 15.92 16.20 -14.33
N GLN A 562 15.62 16.65 -13.11
CA GLN A 562 16.50 16.55 -11.96
C GLN A 562 16.70 15.07 -11.60
N ARG A 563 17.95 14.66 -11.39
CA ARG A 563 18.30 13.34 -10.86
C ARG A 563 18.01 13.29 -9.37
N SER A 564 17.60 12.14 -8.87
CA SER A 564 17.28 11.90 -7.46
C SER A 564 18.49 11.94 -6.51
N GLY A 565 19.70 12.00 -7.06
CA GLY A 565 20.95 11.77 -6.34
C GLY A 565 21.31 10.28 -6.17
N HIS A 566 20.39 9.36 -6.47
CA HIS A 566 20.57 7.93 -6.24
C HIS A 566 20.38 7.11 -7.53
N SER A 567 21.44 6.45 -7.98
CA SER A 567 21.44 5.64 -9.21
C SER A 567 20.37 4.53 -9.25
N PHE A 568 20.02 3.95 -8.09
CA PHE A 568 18.93 3.00 -7.98
C PHE A 568 17.58 3.63 -8.36
N ILE A 569 17.23 4.77 -7.76
CA ILE A 569 15.95 5.45 -8.00
C ILE A 569 15.90 6.02 -9.43
N ASP A 570 17.00 6.58 -9.92
CA ASP A 570 17.13 7.06 -11.31
C ASP A 570 16.93 5.94 -12.35
N SER A 571 17.16 4.67 -11.97
CA SER A 571 17.02 3.49 -12.86
C SER A 571 15.61 2.87 -12.92
N LEU A 572 14.67 3.35 -12.11
CA LEU A 572 13.30 2.84 -12.04
C LEU A 572 12.39 3.53 -13.09
N VAL A 573 11.47 2.76 -13.70
CA VAL A 573 10.48 3.30 -14.64
C VAL A 573 9.59 4.32 -13.90
N PRO A 574 9.49 5.59 -14.38
CA PRO A 574 8.81 6.66 -13.67
C PRO A 574 7.34 6.37 -13.29
N SER A 575 6.90 6.98 -12.19
CA SER A 575 5.50 7.01 -11.78
C SER A 575 4.68 7.93 -12.71
N PHE A 576 3.37 7.72 -12.82
CA PHE A 576 2.43 8.69 -13.38
C PHE A 576 2.56 10.06 -12.71
N LEU A 577 2.90 10.12 -11.42
CA LEU A 577 3.13 11.38 -10.69
C LEU A 577 4.27 12.18 -11.34
N SER A 578 5.32 11.50 -11.82
CA SER A 578 6.44 12.12 -12.56
C SER A 578 6.07 12.59 -13.98
N LEU A 579 4.86 12.29 -14.45
CA LEU A 579 4.29 12.76 -15.72
C LEU A 579 3.17 13.80 -15.51
N ASP A 580 2.82 14.12 -14.25
CA ASP A 580 1.54 14.75 -13.93
C ASP A 580 1.54 16.28 -14.13
N ILE A 581 1.52 16.73 -15.38
CA ILE A 581 1.38 18.15 -15.75
C ILE A 581 0.04 18.80 -15.34
N ASP A 582 -1.00 18.02 -15.04
CA ASP A 582 -2.34 18.53 -14.70
C ASP A 582 -2.64 18.55 -13.20
N GLY A 583 -1.89 17.81 -12.37
CA GLY A 583 -2.29 17.52 -10.98
C GLY A 583 -3.44 16.50 -10.88
N ARG A 584 -3.58 15.59 -11.85
CA ARG A 584 -4.65 14.57 -11.91
C ARG A 584 -4.27 13.20 -11.33
N VAL A 585 -3.04 13.04 -10.85
CA VAL A 585 -2.56 11.80 -10.24
C VAL A 585 -2.70 11.85 -8.72
N ILE A 586 -3.17 10.74 -8.16
CA ILE A 586 -3.22 10.47 -6.74
C ILE A 586 -2.48 9.15 -6.51
N ARG A 587 -1.25 9.22 -6.00
CA ARG A 587 -0.41 8.06 -5.76
C ARG A 587 -0.60 7.55 -4.33
N LEU A 588 -0.68 6.23 -4.16
CA LEU A 588 -0.66 5.53 -2.87
C LEU A 588 0.64 4.75 -2.71
N ASP A 589 1.33 4.97 -1.59
CA ASP A 589 2.54 4.23 -1.19
C ASP A 589 2.32 3.57 0.18
N THR A 590 3.07 2.50 0.49
CA THR A 590 3.01 1.86 1.81
C THR A 590 4.29 1.15 2.23
N LEU A 591 4.59 1.22 3.53
CA LEU A 591 5.65 0.43 4.16
C LEU A 591 5.32 -1.08 4.26
N SER A 592 4.12 -1.49 3.82
CA SER A 592 3.63 -2.87 3.95
C SER A 592 4.43 -3.90 3.15
N LYS A 593 5.25 -3.49 2.18
CA LYS A 593 6.08 -4.36 1.33
C LYS A 593 7.57 -4.04 1.38
N THR A 594 7.92 -2.86 1.88
CA THR A 594 9.29 -2.37 1.99
C THR A 594 9.83 -2.41 3.43
N MET A 595 8.97 -2.55 4.45
CA MET A 595 9.37 -2.80 5.84
C MET A 595 8.54 -3.94 6.45
N ALA A 596 7.27 -3.70 6.81
CA ALA A 596 6.40 -4.71 7.39
C ALA A 596 4.90 -4.37 7.23
N PRO A 597 4.03 -5.34 6.86
CA PRO A 597 2.57 -5.15 6.83
C PRO A 597 1.96 -4.74 8.17
N GLY A 598 2.63 -5.08 9.29
CA GLY A 598 2.18 -4.81 10.65
C GLY A 598 2.31 -3.34 11.08
N CYS A 599 3.17 -2.56 10.45
CA CYS A 599 3.36 -1.14 10.82
C CYS A 599 2.11 -0.27 10.60
N ARG A 600 1.20 -0.71 9.71
CA ARG A 600 -0.02 0.03 9.28
C ARG A 600 0.29 1.47 8.87
N ILE A 601 1.36 1.68 8.10
CA ILE A 601 1.77 2.99 7.58
C ILE A 601 1.83 2.96 6.06
N GLY A 602 1.34 4.03 5.46
CA GLY A 602 1.55 4.44 4.08
C GLY A 602 1.31 5.95 3.95
N TRP A 603 1.18 6.42 2.72
CA TRP A 603 0.85 7.81 2.44
C TRP A 603 0.13 7.96 1.10
N ILE A 604 -0.45 9.14 0.91
CA ILE A 604 -1.12 9.57 -0.33
C ILE A 604 -0.39 10.82 -0.81
N THR A 605 0.00 10.85 -2.08
CA THR A 605 0.69 11.98 -2.73
C THR A 605 -0.14 12.49 -3.89
N ALA A 606 -0.49 13.78 -3.88
CA ALA A 606 -1.42 14.39 -4.85
C ALA A 606 -1.30 15.92 -4.85
N GLN A 607 -1.98 16.61 -5.80
CA GLN A 607 -2.04 18.07 -5.78
C GLN A 607 -2.61 18.62 -4.44
N PRO A 608 -2.17 19.82 -3.97
CA PRO A 608 -2.52 20.30 -2.63
C PRO A 608 -4.03 20.40 -2.32
N LYS A 609 -4.89 20.66 -3.32
CA LYS A 609 -6.36 20.68 -3.13
C LYS A 609 -6.92 19.30 -2.73
N PHE A 610 -6.38 18.21 -3.27
CA PHE A 610 -6.79 16.86 -2.89
C PHE A 610 -6.26 16.48 -1.51
N ILE A 611 -5.02 16.86 -1.19
CA ILE A 611 -4.42 16.62 0.13
C ILE A 611 -5.18 17.37 1.24
N GLU A 612 -5.58 18.63 1.02
CA GLU A 612 -6.41 19.37 1.99
C GLU A 612 -7.76 18.67 2.22
N ARG A 613 -8.44 18.21 1.17
CA ARG A 613 -9.70 17.45 1.29
C ARG A 613 -9.50 16.10 1.99
N LEU A 614 -8.41 15.39 1.69
CA LEU A 614 -8.03 14.15 2.37
C LEU A 614 -7.72 14.36 3.86
N GLU A 615 -7.16 15.52 4.22
CA GLU A 615 -6.98 15.91 5.61
C GLU A 615 -8.34 16.01 6.32
N ARG A 616 -9.35 16.65 5.73
CA ARG A 616 -10.72 16.75 6.29
C ARG A 616 -11.44 15.39 6.39
N ILE A 617 -11.16 14.45 5.48
CA ILE A 617 -11.65 13.07 5.57
C ILE A 617 -10.96 12.35 6.75
N THR A 618 -9.64 12.47 6.82
CA THR A 618 -8.79 11.83 7.83
C THR A 618 -9.04 12.38 9.24
N GLU A 619 -9.34 13.68 9.38
CA GLU A 619 -9.61 14.37 10.65
C GLU A 619 -10.66 13.70 11.54
N ILE A 620 -11.67 13.06 10.91
CA ILE A 620 -12.82 12.42 11.58
C ILE A 620 -12.96 10.92 11.27
N SER A 621 -11.96 10.30 10.64
CA SER A 621 -11.90 8.86 10.37
C SER A 621 -10.73 8.22 11.12
N THR A 622 -9.68 7.76 10.43
CA THR A 622 -8.53 7.07 11.05
C THR A 622 -7.58 8.00 11.81
N GLN A 623 -7.75 9.33 11.71
CA GLN A 623 -6.94 10.38 12.32
C GLN A 623 -5.45 10.40 11.94
N GLN A 624 -4.68 9.38 12.32
CA GLN A 624 -3.27 9.21 11.91
C GLN A 624 -2.85 7.75 12.17
N PRO A 625 -1.76 7.26 11.55
CA PRO A 625 -1.17 5.97 11.91
C PRO A 625 -0.74 5.91 13.39
N SER A 626 -0.55 4.70 13.92
CA SER A 626 -0.20 4.50 15.34
C SER A 626 1.08 5.26 15.74
N GLY A 627 1.00 6.06 16.80
CA GLY A 627 2.12 6.86 17.32
C GLY A 627 3.38 6.02 17.62
N PHE A 628 3.20 4.83 18.21
CA PHE A 628 4.29 3.86 18.44
C PHE A 628 5.01 3.48 17.14
N ALA A 629 4.25 3.15 16.09
CA ALA A 629 4.80 2.76 14.81
C ALA A 629 5.48 3.94 14.10
N GLN A 630 4.86 5.12 14.13
CA GLN A 630 5.45 6.33 13.56
C GLN A 630 6.76 6.72 14.27
N ALA A 631 6.83 6.64 15.60
CA ALA A 631 8.04 6.92 16.37
C ALA A 631 9.18 5.96 16.03
N MET A 632 8.91 4.65 16.00
CA MET A 632 9.93 3.64 15.68
C MET A 632 10.44 3.77 14.24
N VAL A 633 9.54 3.97 13.27
CA VAL A 633 9.91 4.18 11.86
C VAL A 633 10.73 5.48 11.68
N VAL A 634 10.37 6.57 12.35
CA VAL A 634 11.19 7.80 12.34
C VAL A 634 12.55 7.57 12.97
N GLN A 635 12.62 6.91 14.12
CA GLN A 635 13.87 6.71 14.83
C GLN A 635 14.84 5.82 14.03
N LEU A 636 14.32 4.83 13.29
CA LEU A 636 15.06 4.05 12.30
C LEU A 636 15.60 4.92 11.15
N LEU A 637 14.73 5.68 10.49
CA LEU A 637 15.05 6.40 9.25
C LEU A 637 15.87 7.68 9.48
N VAL A 638 15.62 8.40 10.57
CA VAL A 638 16.25 9.69 10.89
C VAL A 638 17.42 9.53 11.86
N GLY A 639 17.38 8.53 12.75
CA GLY A 639 18.41 8.32 13.77
C GLY A 639 18.22 9.17 15.03
N GLN A 640 19.17 9.07 15.96
CA GLN A 640 19.20 9.95 17.13
C GLN A 640 19.48 11.39 16.67
N ASN A 641 18.70 12.36 17.15
CA ASN A 641 19.07 13.79 17.05
C ASN A 641 20.47 13.96 17.68
N PRO A 642 21.43 14.69 17.06
CA PRO A 642 22.74 14.96 17.67
C PRO A 642 22.71 15.45 19.13
N ASP A 643 21.65 16.10 19.59
CA ASP A 643 21.52 16.48 21.00
C ASP A 643 21.15 15.32 21.95
N ALA A 644 20.51 14.26 21.44
CA ALA A 644 20.19 13.06 22.22
C ALA A 644 21.44 12.20 22.48
N LEU A 645 22.41 12.25 21.57
CA LEU A 645 23.73 11.62 21.71
C LEU A 645 24.47 12.09 22.98
N HIS A 646 24.23 13.31 23.46
CA HIS A 646 24.82 13.80 24.71
C HIS A 646 24.29 13.06 25.96
N ALA A 647 23.02 12.68 26.00
CA ALA A 647 22.47 11.86 27.10
C ALA A 647 22.77 10.36 26.92
N PHE A 648 23.03 9.94 25.67
CA PHE A 648 23.47 8.58 25.33
C PHE A 648 24.95 8.34 25.67
N ALA A 649 25.77 9.42 25.73
CA ALA A 649 27.19 9.36 26.07
C ALA A 649 27.46 8.84 27.49
N ASP A 650 26.55 9.11 28.44
CA ASP A 650 26.63 8.67 29.84
C ASP A 650 26.43 7.16 30.03
N LEU A 651 26.05 6.43 28.98
CA LEU A 651 25.83 4.98 29.05
C LEU A 651 27.16 4.18 29.00
N PRO A 652 27.19 2.94 29.55
CA PRO A 652 28.33 2.03 29.41
C PRO A 652 28.67 1.74 27.94
N ALA A 653 29.95 1.52 27.64
CA ALA A 653 30.45 1.41 26.26
C ALA A 653 29.72 0.35 25.41
N HIS A 654 29.34 -0.80 26.00
CA HIS A 654 28.58 -1.85 25.30
C HIS A 654 27.16 -1.45 24.90
N LYS A 655 26.62 -0.35 25.44
CA LYS A 655 25.33 0.25 25.02
C LYS A 655 25.50 1.41 24.03
N ARG A 656 26.73 1.87 23.78
CA ARG A 656 27.04 3.04 22.93
C ARG A 656 27.16 2.72 21.43
N ASN A 657 26.66 1.57 20.97
CA ASN A 657 26.65 1.21 19.55
C ASN A 657 25.82 2.25 18.75
N ALA A 658 26.53 3.11 18.02
CA ALA A 658 26.03 4.43 17.63
C ALA A 658 25.11 4.39 16.39
N PHE A 659 23.84 4.03 16.60
CA PHE A 659 22.84 4.06 15.53
C PHE A 659 22.47 5.50 15.13
N SER A 660 23.19 6.03 14.13
CA SER A 660 22.97 7.39 13.60
C SER A 660 21.78 7.52 12.62
N GLY A 661 20.92 6.50 12.52
CA GLY A 661 19.83 6.43 11.53
C GLY A 661 20.27 5.86 10.19
N TRP A 662 19.34 5.23 9.47
CA TRP A 662 19.55 4.79 8.09
C TRP A 662 19.77 5.99 7.14
N LYS A 663 19.11 7.13 7.40
CA LYS A 663 19.08 8.33 6.55
C LYS A 663 18.50 7.98 5.16
N MET A 664 18.60 8.92 4.21
CA MET A 664 18.05 8.69 2.87
C MET A 664 18.85 7.62 2.12
N ASP A 665 20.18 7.66 2.22
CA ASP A 665 21.09 6.70 1.56
C ASP A 665 20.83 5.27 2.02
N GLY A 666 20.71 5.04 3.33
CA GLY A 666 20.43 3.71 3.88
C GLY A 666 19.02 3.21 3.56
N TRP A 667 18.02 4.10 3.51
CA TRP A 667 16.69 3.72 3.03
C TRP A 667 16.71 3.28 1.56
N VAL A 668 17.38 4.05 0.70
CA VAL A 668 17.49 3.74 -0.74
C VAL A 668 18.31 2.47 -0.98
N HIS A 669 19.40 2.27 -0.25
CA HIS A 669 20.21 1.05 -0.30
C HIS A 669 19.42 -0.18 0.18
N TRP A 670 18.67 -0.07 1.28
CA TRP A 670 17.76 -1.11 1.77
C TRP A 670 16.72 -1.50 0.71
N LEU A 671 16.12 -0.53 0.00
CA LEU A 671 15.19 -0.81 -1.11
C LEU A 671 15.89 -1.55 -2.27
N ALA A 672 17.13 -1.18 -2.59
CA ALA A 672 17.90 -1.80 -3.68
C ALA A 672 18.32 -3.25 -3.39
N GLY A 673 18.70 -3.55 -2.15
CA GLY A 673 18.96 -4.90 -1.63
C GLY A 673 17.68 -5.73 -1.49
N LEU A 674 16.58 -5.15 -1.00
CA LEU A 674 15.29 -5.82 -0.93
C LEU A 674 14.79 -6.24 -2.33
N ARG A 675 14.96 -5.38 -3.35
CA ARG A 675 14.73 -5.75 -4.75
C ARG A 675 15.62 -6.92 -5.17
N SER A 676 16.92 -6.95 -4.84
CA SER A 676 17.81 -8.04 -5.23
C SER A 676 17.35 -9.40 -4.68
N VAL A 677 16.88 -9.44 -3.43
CA VAL A 677 16.26 -10.64 -2.82
C VAL A 677 15.01 -11.08 -3.59
N TYR A 678 14.10 -10.16 -3.87
CA TYR A 678 12.85 -10.46 -4.59
C TYR A 678 13.12 -10.95 -6.02
N GLU A 679 14.07 -10.32 -6.72
CA GLU A 679 14.46 -10.66 -8.09
C GLU A 679 15.09 -12.08 -8.17
N ARG A 680 15.99 -12.44 -7.26
CA ARG A 680 16.52 -13.82 -7.15
C ARG A 680 15.42 -14.85 -6.92
N ARG A 681 14.49 -14.56 -6.01
CA ARG A 681 13.38 -15.48 -5.66
C ARG A 681 12.40 -15.67 -6.81
N ALA A 682 12.10 -14.60 -7.56
CA ALA A 682 11.32 -14.69 -8.79
C ALA A 682 12.01 -15.60 -9.81
N ALA A 683 13.31 -15.39 -10.07
CA ALA A 683 14.09 -16.18 -11.03
C ALA A 683 14.19 -17.67 -10.65
N ARG A 684 14.43 -17.98 -9.36
CA ARG A 684 14.43 -19.36 -8.83
C ARG A 684 13.10 -20.08 -9.09
N MET A 685 11.98 -19.44 -8.74
CA MET A 685 10.65 -20.00 -8.96
C MET A 685 10.36 -20.19 -10.46
N CYS A 686 10.57 -19.15 -11.27
CA CYS A 686 10.25 -19.20 -12.71
C CYS A 686 11.09 -20.23 -13.48
N SER A 687 12.37 -20.40 -13.14
CA SER A 687 13.23 -21.45 -13.71
C SER A 687 12.69 -22.87 -13.45
N ILE A 688 11.99 -23.09 -12.33
CA ILE A 688 11.37 -24.38 -11.97
C ILE A 688 9.99 -24.55 -12.62
N LEU A 689 9.28 -23.45 -12.87
CA LEU A 689 8.01 -23.44 -13.60
C LEU A 689 8.20 -23.68 -15.10
N ASP A 690 9.23 -23.12 -15.72
CA ASP A 690 9.56 -23.32 -17.15
C ASP A 690 9.72 -24.81 -17.48
N GLN A 691 10.44 -25.55 -16.64
CA GLN A 691 10.62 -27.00 -16.71
C GLN A 691 9.29 -27.79 -16.68
N GLY A 692 8.24 -27.20 -16.10
CA GLY A 692 6.90 -27.77 -15.94
C GLY A 692 5.89 -27.41 -17.03
N THR A 693 6.19 -26.45 -17.91
CA THR A 693 5.22 -25.88 -18.87
C THR A 693 4.60 -26.88 -19.85
N HIS A 694 5.26 -28.02 -20.08
CA HIS A 694 4.85 -29.04 -21.05
C HIS A 694 5.03 -30.45 -20.50
N MET A 695 4.21 -31.39 -20.98
CA MET A 695 4.39 -32.83 -20.78
C MET A 695 4.59 -33.53 -22.14
N VAL A 696 5.41 -34.58 -22.18
CA VAL A 696 5.62 -35.39 -23.40
C VAL A 696 5.13 -36.82 -23.15
N VAL A 697 3.96 -37.16 -23.70
CA VAL A 697 3.39 -38.51 -23.57
C VAL A 697 3.97 -39.41 -24.65
N LYS A 698 4.77 -40.40 -24.25
CA LYS A 698 5.22 -41.49 -25.12
C LYS A 698 4.10 -42.52 -25.25
N LYS A 699 3.65 -42.83 -26.47
CA LYS A 699 2.78 -44.00 -26.68
C LYS A 699 3.56 -45.28 -26.35
N PRO A 700 2.93 -46.29 -25.71
CA PRO A 700 3.54 -47.62 -25.60
C PRO A 700 3.73 -48.21 -27.01
N SER A 701 4.93 -48.71 -27.31
CA SER A 701 5.29 -49.18 -28.65
C SER A 701 4.83 -50.62 -28.88
N SER A 702 3.63 -50.80 -29.44
CA SER A 702 3.06 -52.10 -29.80
C SER A 702 3.63 -52.72 -31.10
N SER A 703 4.93 -52.53 -31.37
CA SER A 703 5.70 -53.29 -32.36
C SER A 703 7.21 -53.07 -32.20
N SER A 704 8.00 -54.07 -32.57
CA SER A 704 9.48 -54.06 -32.50
C SER A 704 10.14 -53.45 -33.75
N SER A 705 9.59 -52.35 -34.29
CA SER A 705 10.15 -51.65 -35.45
C SER A 705 10.90 -50.37 -35.07
N SER A 706 12.12 -50.21 -35.57
CA SER A 706 13.09 -49.21 -35.12
C SER A 706 12.89 -47.81 -35.72
N ARG A 707 11.91 -47.06 -35.20
CA ARG A 707 11.89 -45.58 -35.16
C ARG A 707 10.90 -45.09 -34.11
N SER A 708 11.41 -44.42 -33.07
CA SER A 708 10.56 -43.79 -32.05
C SER A 708 9.85 -42.56 -32.63
N SER A 709 8.54 -42.65 -32.83
CA SER A 709 7.72 -41.48 -33.13
C SER A 709 7.86 -40.44 -32.01
N PRO A 710 7.98 -39.14 -32.31
CA PRO A 710 7.91 -38.10 -31.29
C PRO A 710 6.60 -38.23 -30.49
N GLY A 711 6.69 -38.22 -29.16
CA GLY A 711 5.50 -38.21 -28.29
C GLY A 711 4.73 -36.90 -28.44
N LYS A 712 3.41 -36.89 -28.19
CA LYS A 712 2.66 -35.62 -28.17
C LYS A 712 3.24 -34.77 -27.05
N ARG A 713 3.77 -33.60 -27.40
CA ARG A 713 4.10 -32.53 -26.46
C ARG A 713 2.82 -31.74 -26.19
N THR A 714 2.24 -31.94 -25.02
CA THR A 714 1.06 -31.22 -24.52
C THR A 714 1.55 -30.00 -23.75
N GLN A 715 0.98 -28.82 -24.01
CA GLN A 715 1.23 -27.63 -23.21
C GLN A 715 0.29 -27.63 -22.00
N LEU A 716 0.83 -27.44 -20.80
CA LEU A 716 0.06 -27.42 -19.54
C LEU A 716 -0.10 -25.99 -19.02
N LEU A 717 0.96 -25.18 -19.16
CA LEU A 717 1.04 -23.82 -18.62
C LEU A 717 1.56 -22.83 -19.67
N SER A 718 1.18 -21.56 -19.52
CA SER A 718 1.88 -20.41 -20.09
C SER A 718 2.00 -19.28 -19.05
N PHE A 719 3.13 -18.58 -19.05
CA PHE A 719 3.38 -17.39 -18.23
C PHE A 719 4.56 -16.60 -18.78
N ASP A 720 4.55 -15.30 -18.52
CA ASP A 720 5.69 -14.41 -18.67
C ASP A 720 6.44 -14.30 -17.34
N TRP A 721 7.77 -14.22 -17.38
CA TRP A 721 8.54 -13.95 -16.17
C TRP A 721 8.23 -12.55 -15.64
N PRO A 722 7.90 -12.38 -14.34
CA PRO A 722 7.51 -11.08 -13.81
C PRO A 722 8.63 -10.06 -13.95
N ARG A 723 8.28 -8.84 -14.37
CA ARG A 723 9.21 -7.71 -14.45
C ARG A 723 9.24 -6.87 -13.17
N GLY A 724 8.41 -7.21 -12.19
CA GLY A 724 8.48 -6.66 -10.84
C GLY A 724 7.44 -7.22 -9.87
N GLY A 725 7.41 -6.67 -8.66
CA GLY A 725 6.43 -6.99 -7.61
C GLY A 725 6.73 -8.29 -6.87
N MET A 726 5.71 -9.11 -6.61
CA MET A 726 5.81 -10.30 -5.75
C MET A 726 5.09 -11.56 -6.27
N PHE A 727 4.63 -11.54 -7.53
CA PHE A 727 3.73 -12.57 -8.09
C PHE A 727 4.18 -13.12 -9.44
N VAL A 728 3.81 -14.37 -9.74
CA VAL A 728 3.80 -14.95 -11.09
C VAL A 728 2.36 -15.24 -11.47
N TRP A 729 1.95 -14.86 -12.68
CA TRP A 729 0.61 -15.11 -13.22
C TRP A 729 0.67 -16.17 -14.31
N LEU A 730 0.01 -17.30 -14.05
CA LEU A 730 -0.02 -18.47 -14.93
C LEU A 730 -1.38 -18.53 -15.62
N ARG A 731 -1.39 -18.91 -16.89
CA ARG A 731 -2.51 -19.61 -17.53
C ARG A 731 -2.28 -21.11 -17.45
N VAL A 732 -3.34 -21.84 -17.13
CA VAL A 732 -3.44 -23.30 -17.17
C VAL A 732 -4.29 -23.66 -18.39
N HIS A 733 -3.77 -24.55 -19.24
CA HIS A 733 -4.40 -24.93 -20.51
C HIS A 733 -5.36 -26.11 -20.34
N PHE A 734 -6.39 -25.99 -19.50
CA PHE A 734 -7.35 -27.07 -19.24
C PHE A 734 -7.97 -27.68 -20.51
N GLU A 735 -8.04 -26.92 -21.61
CA GLU A 735 -8.43 -27.36 -22.95
C GLU A 735 -7.57 -28.51 -23.54
N GLU A 736 -6.36 -28.71 -23.03
CA GLU A 736 -5.42 -29.77 -23.42
C GLU A 736 -5.42 -30.97 -22.44
N HIS A 737 -6.38 -31.04 -21.51
CA HIS A 737 -6.55 -32.17 -20.60
C HIS A 737 -7.31 -33.34 -21.26
N PRO A 738 -6.95 -34.62 -21.00
CA PRO A 738 -7.65 -35.77 -21.60
C PRO A 738 -9.16 -35.81 -21.33
N LEU A 739 -9.58 -35.29 -20.18
CA LEU A 739 -10.99 -35.22 -19.74
C LEU A 739 -11.69 -33.88 -20.01
N TRP A 740 -11.11 -33.00 -20.84
CA TRP A 740 -11.75 -31.71 -21.18
C TRP A 740 -13.15 -31.92 -21.78
N MET A 741 -14.16 -31.29 -21.17
CA MET A 741 -15.58 -31.42 -21.54
C MET A 741 -16.14 -32.87 -21.47
N ALA A 742 -15.44 -33.81 -20.82
CA ALA A 742 -15.97 -35.15 -20.57
C ALA A 742 -17.21 -35.08 -19.66
N ARG A 743 -18.19 -35.96 -19.90
CA ARG A 743 -19.44 -36.03 -19.11
C ARG A 743 -19.29 -37.07 -18.01
N GLY A 744 -19.83 -36.79 -16.82
CA GLY A 744 -19.77 -37.70 -15.68
C GLY A 744 -21.14 -38.02 -15.08
N PRO A 745 -21.20 -38.81 -13.99
CA PRO A 745 -22.45 -39.21 -13.35
C PRO A 745 -23.20 -38.06 -12.66
N THR A 746 -22.52 -36.98 -12.25
CA THR A 746 -23.14 -35.86 -11.52
C THR A 746 -22.94 -34.48 -12.16
N MET A 747 -22.12 -34.34 -13.20
CA MET A 747 -21.89 -33.08 -13.93
C MET A 747 -22.05 -33.25 -15.44
N GLU A 748 -22.74 -32.28 -16.07
CA GLU A 748 -23.03 -32.28 -17.51
C GLU A 748 -21.75 -32.30 -18.37
N ALA A 749 -20.70 -31.60 -17.92
CA ALA A 749 -19.35 -31.63 -18.48
C ALA A 749 -18.32 -31.19 -17.43
N LEU A 750 -17.10 -31.70 -17.53
CA LEU A 750 -15.90 -31.15 -16.90
C LEU A 750 -15.44 -29.90 -17.67
N ASP A 751 -16.12 -28.78 -17.41
CA ASP A 751 -15.85 -27.47 -17.99
C ASP A 751 -14.67 -26.73 -17.31
N GLY A 752 -14.29 -25.56 -17.83
CA GLY A 752 -13.20 -24.75 -17.29
C GLY A 752 -13.28 -24.50 -15.77
N PRO A 753 -14.40 -23.94 -15.25
CA PRO A 753 -14.64 -23.79 -13.83
C PRO A 753 -14.59 -25.08 -13.00
N ALA A 754 -15.11 -26.21 -13.52
CA ALA A 754 -15.01 -27.51 -12.85
C ALA A 754 -13.54 -28.00 -12.79
N MET A 755 -12.83 -27.95 -13.92
CA MET A 755 -11.43 -28.37 -14.04
C MET A 755 -10.51 -27.55 -13.13
N ALA A 756 -10.73 -26.24 -13.06
CA ALA A 756 -10.03 -25.36 -12.13
C ALA A 756 -10.30 -25.70 -10.66
N ALA A 757 -11.57 -25.97 -10.30
CA ALA A 757 -11.91 -26.40 -8.94
C ALA A 757 -11.26 -27.74 -8.57
N ALA A 758 -11.27 -28.72 -9.48
CA ALA A 758 -10.63 -30.02 -9.25
C ALA A 758 -9.12 -29.88 -9.01
N MET A 759 -8.46 -29.00 -9.76
CA MET A 759 -7.01 -28.76 -9.67
C MET A 759 -6.59 -28.17 -8.31
N LEU A 760 -7.40 -27.28 -7.74
CA LEU A 760 -7.13 -26.67 -6.43
C LEU A 760 -7.18 -27.71 -5.32
N ALA A 761 -8.24 -28.51 -5.25
CA ALA A 761 -8.34 -29.63 -4.31
C ALA A 761 -7.18 -30.63 -4.50
N PHE A 762 -6.82 -30.95 -5.74
CA PHE A 762 -5.71 -31.86 -6.05
C PHE A 762 -4.35 -31.34 -5.54
N MET A 763 -4.09 -30.03 -5.69
CA MET A 763 -2.87 -29.39 -5.17
C MET A 763 -2.84 -29.30 -3.64
N ALA A 764 -4.00 -29.13 -2.98
CA ALA A 764 -4.12 -29.09 -1.54
C ALA A 764 -3.90 -30.46 -0.87
N ARG A 765 -4.14 -31.57 -1.58
CA ARG A 765 -3.94 -32.95 -1.07
C ARG A 765 -2.45 -33.33 -0.93
N LYS A 766 -2.15 -34.32 -0.09
CA LYS A 766 -0.86 -35.01 -0.08
C LYS A 766 -0.69 -35.82 -1.39
N PRO A 767 0.52 -35.91 -1.97
CA PRO A 767 1.81 -35.41 -1.47
C PRO A 767 2.15 -33.98 -1.94
N HIS A 768 1.21 -33.26 -2.55
CA HIS A 768 1.48 -31.98 -3.18
C HIS A 768 1.58 -30.84 -2.18
N LEU A 769 0.54 -30.61 -1.36
CA LEU A 769 0.53 -29.57 -0.33
C LEU A 769 1.03 -28.20 -0.87
N VAL A 770 0.33 -27.67 -1.88
CA VAL A 770 0.57 -26.34 -2.45
C VAL A 770 -0.74 -25.59 -2.59
N LEU A 771 -0.73 -24.30 -2.24
CA LEU A 771 -1.91 -23.42 -2.29
C LEU A 771 -1.65 -22.23 -3.24
N PRO A 772 -1.97 -22.33 -4.55
CA PRO A 772 -2.01 -21.17 -5.43
C PRO A 772 -3.22 -20.27 -5.09
N SER A 773 -3.19 -18.99 -5.48
CA SER A 773 -4.42 -18.17 -5.49
C SER A 773 -5.12 -18.34 -6.85
N PRO A 774 -6.35 -18.88 -6.94
CA PRO A 774 -7.04 -19.00 -8.21
C PRO A 774 -7.40 -17.64 -8.83
N GLY A 775 -7.35 -17.56 -10.16
CA GLY A 775 -7.57 -16.33 -10.91
C GLY A 775 -8.96 -15.73 -10.70
N THR A 776 -9.95 -16.57 -10.40
CA THR A 776 -11.32 -16.17 -10.02
C THR A 776 -11.39 -15.26 -8.81
N MET A 777 -10.38 -15.24 -7.92
CA MET A 777 -10.28 -14.26 -6.83
C MET A 777 -10.02 -12.83 -7.30
N PHE A 778 -9.60 -12.62 -8.55
CA PHE A 778 -9.10 -11.33 -9.04
C PHE A 778 -9.87 -10.78 -10.26
N GLY A 779 -10.80 -11.53 -10.84
CA GLY A 779 -11.59 -11.04 -11.97
C GLY A 779 -12.46 -9.85 -11.56
N ALA A 780 -12.24 -8.67 -12.16
CA ALA A 780 -12.81 -7.41 -11.70
C ALA A 780 -14.33 -7.29 -11.95
N THR A 781 -14.94 -8.21 -12.70
CA THR A 781 -16.40 -8.37 -12.79
C THR A 781 -16.80 -9.85 -12.83
N PRO A 782 -18.05 -10.21 -12.49
CA PRO A 782 -18.56 -11.58 -12.63
C PRO A 782 -18.41 -12.17 -14.05
N THR A 783 -18.45 -11.33 -15.09
CA THR A 783 -18.20 -11.74 -16.47
C THR A 783 -16.75 -12.19 -16.66
N VAL A 784 -15.77 -11.40 -16.21
CA VAL A 784 -14.35 -11.80 -16.27
C VAL A 784 -14.10 -13.06 -15.44
N VAL A 785 -14.71 -13.17 -14.25
CA VAL A 785 -14.63 -14.37 -13.40
C VAL A 785 -15.10 -15.62 -14.16
N LYS A 786 -16.29 -15.54 -14.78
CA LYS A 786 -16.92 -16.64 -15.52
C LYS A 786 -16.17 -17.01 -16.80
N GLU A 787 -15.73 -16.02 -17.58
CA GLU A 787 -15.28 -16.24 -18.96
C GLU A 787 -13.76 -16.40 -19.08
N ARG A 788 -12.97 -15.70 -18.25
CA ARG A 788 -11.49 -15.70 -18.37
C ARG A 788 -10.76 -16.13 -17.10
N ALA A 789 -11.26 -15.88 -15.91
CA ALA A 789 -10.43 -15.97 -14.70
C ALA A 789 -10.18 -17.41 -14.18
N TRP A 790 -11.05 -18.36 -14.53
CA TRP A 790 -10.91 -19.78 -14.15
C TRP A 790 -9.66 -20.44 -14.74
N GLN A 791 -9.17 -19.97 -15.90
CA GLN A 791 -7.98 -20.52 -16.56
C GLN A 791 -6.67 -20.06 -15.91
N ASN A 792 -6.71 -19.22 -14.87
CA ASN A 792 -5.52 -18.57 -14.31
C ASN A 792 -5.22 -18.95 -12.85
N LEU A 793 -3.93 -18.93 -12.50
CA LEU A 793 -3.44 -19.08 -11.13
C LEU A 793 -2.38 -17.99 -10.85
N ARG A 794 -2.38 -17.43 -9.64
CA ARG A 794 -1.32 -16.54 -9.14
C ARG A 794 -0.48 -17.27 -8.09
N LEU A 795 0.83 -17.33 -8.31
CA LEU A 795 1.81 -17.76 -7.31
C LEU A 795 2.49 -16.54 -6.66
N CYS A 796 2.96 -16.70 -5.43
CA CYS A 796 3.70 -15.67 -4.68
C CYS A 796 5.09 -16.21 -4.34
N PHE A 797 6.15 -15.60 -4.89
CA PHE A 797 7.52 -16.06 -4.67
C PHE A 797 8.13 -15.59 -3.34
N THR A 798 7.39 -14.82 -2.52
CA THR A 798 7.91 -14.20 -1.28
C THR A 798 7.27 -14.74 0.00
N ALA A 799 6.28 -15.62 -0.09
CA ALA A 799 5.51 -16.09 1.08
C ALA A 799 6.22 -17.22 1.87
N GLU A 800 7.03 -18.01 1.18
CA GLU A 800 7.79 -19.14 1.73
C GLU A 800 9.15 -18.71 2.31
N SER A 801 9.81 -19.59 3.05
CA SER A 801 11.22 -19.40 3.42
C SER A 801 12.17 -19.50 2.20
N GLU A 802 13.41 -19.05 2.34
CA GLU A 802 14.41 -19.06 1.26
C GLU A 802 14.85 -20.49 0.88
N GLU A 803 14.68 -21.44 1.80
CA GLU A 803 14.99 -22.87 1.62
C GLU A 803 13.80 -23.60 0.96
N ASN A 804 12.56 -23.26 1.34
CA ASN A 804 11.36 -23.98 0.91
C ASN A 804 10.83 -23.54 -0.47
N ILE A 805 11.18 -22.34 -0.96
CA ILE A 805 10.68 -21.80 -2.24
C ILE A 805 10.87 -22.76 -3.43
N ASP A 806 12.05 -23.38 -3.58
CA ASP A 806 12.31 -24.32 -4.67
C ASP A 806 11.54 -25.64 -4.48
N ALA A 807 11.39 -26.09 -3.23
CA ALA A 807 10.65 -27.30 -2.89
C ALA A 807 9.16 -27.13 -3.19
N CYS A 808 8.55 -26.01 -2.77
CA CYS A 808 7.18 -25.66 -3.11
C CYS A 808 6.98 -25.52 -4.63
N SER A 809 7.90 -24.85 -5.33
CA SER A 809 7.85 -24.71 -6.80
C SER A 809 7.90 -26.08 -7.51
N ARG A 810 8.75 -27.00 -7.06
CA ARG A 810 8.80 -28.38 -7.60
C ARG A 810 7.55 -29.18 -7.26
N ARG A 811 6.98 -29.04 -6.05
CA ARG A 811 5.70 -29.69 -5.69
C ARG A 811 4.53 -29.18 -6.53
N PHE A 812 4.52 -27.88 -6.88
CA PHE A 812 3.55 -27.28 -7.80
C PHE A 812 3.67 -27.89 -9.20
N THR A 813 4.85 -27.82 -9.82
CA THR A 813 5.10 -28.40 -11.16
C THR A 813 4.71 -29.89 -11.21
N ASN A 814 5.07 -30.65 -10.18
CA ASN A 814 4.70 -32.07 -10.05
C ASN A 814 3.19 -32.29 -9.84
N ALA A 815 2.45 -31.33 -9.27
CA ALA A 815 1.00 -31.39 -9.15
C ALA A 815 0.33 -31.17 -10.50
N VAL A 816 0.77 -30.16 -11.26
CA VAL A 816 0.27 -29.89 -12.62
C VAL A 816 0.47 -31.11 -13.52
N HIS A 817 1.66 -31.73 -13.50
CA HIS A 817 1.93 -32.93 -14.29
C HIS A 817 1.08 -34.13 -13.89
N LYS A 818 0.89 -34.39 -12.59
CA LYS A 818 0.07 -35.53 -12.13
C LYS A 818 -1.43 -35.32 -12.31
N PHE A 819 -1.92 -34.08 -12.24
CA PHE A 819 -3.32 -33.76 -12.54
C PHE A 819 -3.66 -34.20 -13.97
N TRP A 820 -2.75 -33.92 -14.92
CA TRP A 820 -2.83 -34.34 -16.32
C TRP A 820 -2.73 -35.85 -16.59
N LEU A 821 -2.54 -36.67 -15.55
CA LEU A 821 -2.57 -38.13 -15.61
C LEU A 821 -3.86 -38.72 -15.02
N ILE A 822 -4.85 -37.88 -14.68
CA ILE A 822 -6.19 -38.35 -14.27
C ILE A 822 -7.03 -38.59 -15.52
N ASP A 823 -7.37 -39.87 -15.75
CA ASP A 823 -8.17 -40.38 -16.86
C ASP A 823 -9.56 -40.88 -16.44
N GLU A 824 -9.86 -40.89 -15.14
CA GLU A 824 -11.18 -41.25 -14.58
C GLU A 824 -12.02 -40.01 -14.21
N VAL A 825 -13.24 -39.91 -14.77
CA VAL A 825 -14.14 -38.76 -14.57
C VAL A 825 -14.65 -38.66 -13.14
N ASP A 826 -14.95 -39.78 -12.49
CA ASP A 826 -15.49 -39.80 -11.11
C ASP A 826 -14.51 -39.18 -10.10
N VAL A 827 -13.19 -39.39 -10.31
CA VAL A 827 -12.12 -38.80 -9.49
C VAL A 827 -12.11 -37.27 -9.64
N MET A 828 -12.37 -36.77 -10.84
CA MET A 828 -12.50 -35.32 -11.09
C MET A 828 -13.75 -34.76 -10.45
N GLU A 829 -14.91 -35.41 -10.58
CA GLU A 829 -16.14 -34.98 -9.90
C GLU A 829 -15.97 -34.93 -8.37
N ASP A 830 -15.28 -35.91 -7.77
CA ASP A 830 -14.95 -35.90 -6.34
C ASP A 830 -14.08 -34.70 -5.93
N LEU A 831 -13.07 -34.36 -6.71
CA LEU A 831 -12.22 -33.18 -6.47
C LEU A 831 -13.03 -31.88 -6.58
N VAL A 832 -13.97 -31.77 -7.53
CA VAL A 832 -14.88 -30.62 -7.61
C VAL A 832 -15.87 -30.59 -6.45
N ARG A 833 -16.37 -31.74 -5.98
CA ARG A 833 -17.25 -31.82 -4.81
C ARG A 833 -16.54 -31.37 -3.53
N GLU A 834 -15.29 -31.79 -3.31
CA GLU A 834 -14.45 -31.31 -2.21
C GLU A 834 -14.24 -29.80 -2.28
N GLN A 835 -13.82 -29.27 -3.44
CA GLN A 835 -13.55 -27.83 -3.60
C GLN A 835 -14.80 -26.95 -3.50
N ARG A 836 -16.00 -27.49 -3.68
CA ARG A 836 -17.29 -26.79 -3.48
C ARG A 836 -17.88 -26.97 -2.08
N ALA A 837 -17.29 -27.82 -1.24
CA ALA A 837 -17.70 -28.05 0.15
C ALA A 837 -16.80 -27.33 1.18
N SER A 838 -15.66 -26.79 0.71
CA SER A 838 -14.72 -25.93 1.44
C SER A 838 -14.98 -24.45 1.18
#